data_AF-A0AAJ1PC67-F1
#
_entry.id   AF-A0AAJ1PC67-F1
#
_cell.length_a   1.000
_cell.length_b   1.000
_cell.length_c   1.000
_cell.angle_alpha   90.00
_cell.angle_beta   90.00
_cell.angle_gamma   90.00
#
_symmetry.space_group_name_H-M   'P 1'
#
loop_
_entity.id
_entity.type
_entity.pdbx_description
1 polymer ?
#
loop_
_entity_poly.entity_id
_entity_poly.type
_entity_poly.pdbx_seq_one_letter_code
_entity_poly.pdbx_strand_id
1 'polypeptide(L)'
;MLNSGHIKKAYLYLKSYAYHENINLFLKQRIADFEINNKNIETIFDDVLSIINCQDFDKDDDFNKLLNRIDYHLLPKKIERQEEKIQKKYNNSGKGLFISNVRASDQYQVSKVNYFICAPIEIHILEIIWCLFAGPALEAVISKDNYGNRMHPSALKYGNNPEGVTGQELFKRYIEQYNAWRDQAIQEATETAHSDDDVALFSMDLKSYFYEIDLNFEKIRGVIKNYYSDNIEQLNIALKLNFLLEKIYLAYQERINDQIKRTHVSCKNKHIIPIGFASSAIIANWYLLEFDNYIEESVRPLYYGRYVDDILMVFKRPNIDLESPIESFIENYFSGLIYQCDDKLNYEIRIDNNKLPIQKDKLILQFFDKKHSRAGLYLFKQELDERSSAFKFLPNDHIDKDLDKFAYDILYNGPANTLRSVIGLAENETELSKYLSSHITAHRLCHINKKDNVLPQLKQFFRGQNALQFFRLWEKLYQYGVITNQSNSLKLFKEYIDSEIIKIEGVMPKSKRISLNFTKKIHKDLKIFSELSLSITLGLLDLREYPESLWDLSGGQSAFFNKKIHINGLIDYGSNLHKYAWQFRQSNLIRHHLVAWPLANFCNYDGDLTCETKFLNFENPKLDEKKLAFSPRFIHFDEWQLFHLGEELTKTPNLNTWMESCIDEYKSRNFGQDFSIKLLVENNENTNIIKSKLKVDGYDKKEILTLAIANLKISENDIASAIRKDCKPNLSFDRQQKLFDILNSALREHADLLIMPEVAIPVSWLPFMVAFVRRHQIGLVFGLEHWVVNDTAYNLIIEALPFKVSGEYKSCVVTARIKNHYAPSELEMLQTLRLKPGHLEIKPNIYYHKVSWRGISFATYNCFELSDITHRVLFKSEIDLLIACVWNRDTNYYHHILESAVRDLHCYTVQANTSHYGGSCVLRPMKTDSKTMLYVKGGENSCVLTTRLSIKALRDFQFKSIPNSSDSFKHLPPGYDCEAVLDR
;
A
#
# COMPACT_ATOMS: atom_id res chain seq x y z
N MET A 1 23.50 -12.89 -24.38
CA MET A 1 24.51 -12.09 -23.64
C MET A 1 23.79 -10.95 -22.94
N LEU A 2 24.29 -10.51 -21.78
CA LEU A 2 23.76 -9.33 -21.09
C LEU A 2 24.08 -8.05 -21.88
N ASN A 3 23.23 -7.03 -21.72
CA ASN A 3 23.38 -5.72 -22.36
C ASN A 3 22.98 -4.61 -21.37
N SER A 4 23.22 -3.35 -21.75
CA SER A 4 22.97 -2.18 -20.88
C SER A 4 21.48 -2.07 -20.45
N GLY A 5 20.55 -2.51 -21.31
CA GLY A 5 19.12 -2.60 -20.97
C GLY A 5 18.82 -3.52 -19.77
N HIS A 6 19.56 -4.62 -19.62
CA HIS A 6 19.42 -5.49 -18.44
C HIS A 6 19.91 -4.80 -17.16
N ILE A 7 20.98 -4.01 -17.26
CA ILE A 7 21.54 -3.26 -16.12
C ILE A 7 20.57 -2.18 -15.67
N LYS A 8 20.01 -1.41 -16.63
CA LYS A 8 18.94 -0.44 -16.36
C LYS A 8 17.72 -1.09 -15.73
N LYS A 9 17.27 -2.24 -16.23
CA LYS A 9 16.13 -2.95 -15.63
C LYS A 9 16.45 -3.43 -14.21
N ALA A 10 17.65 -3.96 -13.95
CA ALA A 10 18.10 -4.32 -12.61
C ALA A 10 18.11 -3.11 -11.67
N TYR A 11 18.51 -1.93 -12.14
CA TYR A 11 18.39 -0.69 -11.38
C TYR A 11 16.93 -0.32 -11.04
N LEU A 12 15.99 -0.51 -11.95
CA LEU A 12 14.57 -0.29 -11.68
C LEU A 12 14.03 -1.27 -10.63
N TYR A 13 14.41 -2.55 -10.69
CA TYR A 13 14.09 -3.54 -9.65
C TYR A 13 14.68 -3.12 -8.29
N LEU A 14 15.93 -2.63 -8.26
CA LEU A 14 16.56 -2.10 -7.04
C LEU A 14 15.78 -0.93 -6.46
N LYS A 15 15.43 0.05 -7.31
CA LYS A 15 14.70 1.24 -6.90
C LYS A 15 13.30 0.90 -6.39
N SER A 16 12.61 -0.04 -7.05
CA SER A 16 11.32 -0.54 -6.60
C SER A 16 11.40 -1.31 -5.27
N TYR A 17 12.41 -2.17 -5.13
CA TYR A 17 12.69 -2.87 -3.87
C TYR A 17 12.92 -1.87 -2.73
N ALA A 18 13.79 -0.89 -2.94
CA ALA A 18 14.05 0.15 -1.95
C ALA A 18 12.79 0.96 -1.64
N TYR A 19 11.95 1.28 -2.63
CA TYR A 19 10.70 2.02 -2.42
C TYR A 19 9.73 1.32 -1.47
N HIS A 20 9.51 0.02 -1.68
CA HIS A 20 8.59 -0.80 -0.88
C HIS A 20 9.15 -1.21 0.49
N GLU A 21 10.48 -1.27 0.63
CA GLU A 21 11.15 -1.50 1.92
C GLU A 21 10.95 -0.30 2.87
N ASN A 22 10.51 -0.54 4.11
CA ASN A 22 10.17 0.54 5.05
C ASN A 22 11.29 0.83 6.05
N ILE A 23 12.30 -0.05 6.19
CA ILE A 23 13.31 0.08 7.25
C ILE A 23 14.59 0.74 6.73
N ASN A 24 15.10 0.35 5.55
CA ASN A 24 16.41 0.76 5.09
C ASN A 24 16.41 2.15 4.42
N LEU A 25 16.28 3.21 5.22
CA LEU A 25 16.36 4.60 4.74
C LEU A 25 17.74 4.95 4.14
N PHE A 26 18.81 4.28 4.58
CA PHE A 26 20.15 4.48 4.03
C PHE A 26 20.20 4.10 2.55
N LEU A 27 19.63 2.95 2.18
CA LEU A 27 19.54 2.54 0.77
C LEU A 27 18.73 3.54 -0.06
N LYS A 28 17.56 3.98 0.45
CA LYS A 28 16.74 4.99 -0.23
C LYS A 28 17.54 6.27 -0.49
N GLN A 29 18.24 6.80 0.52
CA GLN A 29 19.03 8.02 0.34
C GLN A 29 20.16 7.82 -0.66
N ARG A 30 20.82 6.66 -0.65
CA ARG A 30 21.91 6.38 -1.59
C ARG A 30 21.45 6.25 -3.03
N ILE A 31 20.28 5.67 -3.26
CA ILE A 31 19.65 5.66 -4.59
C ILE A 31 19.31 7.10 -5.02
N ALA A 32 18.74 7.90 -4.11
CA ALA A 32 18.43 9.29 -4.38
C ALA A 32 19.69 10.12 -4.71
N ASP A 33 20.79 9.92 -3.97
CA ASP A 33 22.08 10.56 -4.22
C ASP A 33 22.67 10.13 -5.57
N PHE A 34 22.54 8.84 -5.91
CA PHE A 34 23.02 8.28 -7.18
C PHE A 34 22.32 8.90 -8.40
N GLU A 35 21.01 9.10 -8.39
CA GLU A 35 20.30 9.67 -9.54
C GLU A 35 20.61 11.15 -9.79
N ILE A 36 21.03 11.85 -8.73
CA ILE A 36 21.20 13.29 -8.69
C ILE A 36 22.64 13.69 -8.97
N ASN A 37 23.61 13.01 -8.36
CA ASN A 37 25.02 13.35 -8.54
C ASN A 37 25.60 12.82 -9.86
N ASN A 38 24.93 11.87 -10.54
CA ASN A 38 25.40 11.31 -11.79
C ASN A 38 24.59 11.85 -12.97
N LYS A 39 25.20 12.75 -13.76
CA LYS A 39 24.57 13.35 -14.94
C LYS A 39 24.33 12.33 -16.06
N ASN A 40 25.20 11.32 -16.19
CA ASN A 40 25.07 10.26 -17.20
C ASN A 40 25.06 8.87 -16.54
N ILE A 41 23.89 8.47 -16.02
CA ILE A 41 23.69 7.18 -15.37
C ILE A 41 23.91 6.01 -16.35
N GLU A 42 23.62 6.22 -17.64
CA GLU A 42 23.77 5.18 -18.66
C GLU A 42 25.24 4.75 -18.82
N THR A 43 26.20 5.68 -18.70
CA THR A 43 27.64 5.32 -18.69
C THR A 43 27.99 4.42 -17.51
N ILE A 44 27.41 4.66 -16.34
CA ILE A 44 27.63 3.79 -15.17
C ILE A 44 27.04 2.40 -15.40
N PHE A 45 25.92 2.31 -16.14
CA PHE A 45 25.38 1.00 -16.52
C PHE A 45 26.31 0.24 -17.47
N ASP A 46 26.97 0.94 -18.39
CA ASP A 46 27.98 0.36 -19.26
C ASP A 46 29.23 -0.08 -18.47
N ASP A 47 29.64 0.68 -17.45
CA ASP A 47 30.74 0.31 -16.55
C ASP A 47 30.39 -0.95 -15.72
N VAL A 48 29.16 -1.05 -15.22
CA VAL A 48 28.70 -2.27 -14.53
C VAL A 48 28.67 -3.46 -15.50
N LEU A 49 28.24 -3.24 -16.74
CA LEU A 49 28.25 -4.28 -17.78
C LEU A 49 29.68 -4.74 -18.13
N SER A 50 30.64 -3.82 -18.17
CA SER A 50 32.05 -4.14 -18.45
C SER A 50 32.63 -5.03 -17.35
N ILE A 51 32.32 -4.74 -16.07
CA ILE A 51 32.67 -5.58 -14.93
C ILE A 51 32.13 -7.00 -15.09
N ILE A 52 30.84 -7.16 -15.44
CA ILE A 52 30.24 -8.50 -15.62
C ILE A 52 30.88 -9.28 -16.78
N ASN A 53 31.29 -8.56 -17.83
CA ASN A 53 31.89 -9.15 -19.02
C ASN A 53 33.40 -9.42 -18.88
N CYS A 54 34.03 -8.97 -17.80
CA CYS A 54 35.45 -9.22 -17.53
C CYS A 54 35.77 -10.73 -17.49
N GLN A 55 36.97 -11.09 -17.96
CA GLN A 55 37.43 -12.48 -17.96
C GLN A 55 38.14 -12.88 -16.67
N ASP A 56 38.78 -11.92 -15.98
CA ASP A 56 39.54 -12.13 -14.75
C ASP A 56 39.18 -11.05 -13.73
N PHE A 57 38.14 -11.33 -12.94
CA PHE A 57 37.60 -10.38 -11.96
C PHE A 57 38.57 -10.05 -10.82
N ASP A 58 39.52 -10.94 -10.52
CA ASP A 58 40.51 -10.70 -9.45
C ASP A 58 41.50 -9.59 -9.84
N LYS A 59 41.66 -9.33 -11.15
CA LYS A 59 42.49 -8.25 -11.71
C LYS A 59 41.69 -7.06 -12.21
N ASP A 60 40.38 -7.06 -12.01
CA ASP A 60 39.53 -5.94 -12.43
C ASP A 60 39.66 -4.79 -11.41
N ASP A 61 40.41 -3.76 -11.79
CA ASP A 61 40.69 -2.61 -10.93
C ASP A 61 39.41 -1.86 -10.52
N ASP A 62 38.41 -1.80 -11.39
CA ASP A 62 37.18 -1.05 -11.13
C ASP A 62 36.24 -1.80 -10.19
N PHE A 63 36.10 -3.12 -10.37
CA PHE A 63 35.40 -3.97 -9.41
C PHE A 63 36.07 -3.93 -8.03
N ASN A 64 37.40 -4.03 -7.97
CA ASN A 64 38.14 -3.95 -6.70
C ASN A 64 37.97 -2.58 -6.01
N LYS A 65 37.89 -1.47 -6.75
CA LYS A 65 37.54 -0.15 -6.19
C LYS A 65 36.13 -0.15 -5.58
N LEU A 66 35.15 -0.81 -6.22
CA LEU A 66 33.79 -0.92 -5.68
C LEU A 66 33.75 -1.77 -4.41
N LEU A 67 34.43 -2.92 -4.38
CA LEU A 67 34.53 -3.78 -3.20
C LEU A 67 35.14 -3.04 -2.01
N ASN A 68 36.17 -2.23 -2.23
CA ASN A 68 36.81 -1.44 -1.19
C ASN A 68 35.90 -0.38 -0.55
N ARG A 69 34.84 0.06 -1.26
CA ARG A 69 33.85 1.03 -0.76
C ARG A 69 32.70 0.39 0.03
N ILE A 70 32.68 -0.93 0.18
CA ILE A 70 31.72 -1.63 1.03
C ILE A 70 32.02 -1.32 2.51
N ASP A 71 30.98 -0.96 3.26
CA ASP A 71 30.97 -0.64 4.68
C ASP A 71 29.59 -1.04 5.29
N TYR A 72 29.27 -0.54 6.48
CA TYR A 72 28.01 -0.84 7.18
C TYR A 72 27.51 0.33 8.05
N HIS A 73 26.20 0.31 8.34
CA HIS A 73 25.56 1.12 9.38
C HIS A 73 25.08 0.24 10.53
N LEU A 74 25.11 0.78 11.74
CA LEU A 74 24.64 0.14 12.97
C LEU A 74 23.32 0.75 13.45
N LEU A 75 22.33 -0.10 13.64
CA LEU A 75 21.09 0.28 14.32
C LEU A 75 20.87 -0.61 15.55
N PRO A 76 20.41 -0.08 16.70
CA PRO A 76 20.17 -0.86 17.89
C PRO A 76 19.03 -1.87 17.65
N LYS A 77 19.25 -3.13 18.05
CA LYS A 77 18.19 -4.16 18.08
C LYS A 77 17.43 -4.14 19.40
N LYS A 78 18.15 -3.85 20.50
CA LYS A 78 17.60 -3.74 21.84
C LYS A 78 18.36 -2.69 22.64
N ILE A 79 17.61 -1.84 23.31
CA ILE A 79 18.13 -0.82 24.20
C ILE A 79 17.79 -1.22 25.63
N GLU A 80 18.79 -1.26 26.50
CA GLU A 80 18.61 -1.69 27.89
C GLU A 80 18.90 -0.54 28.84
N ARG A 81 18.24 -0.57 29.99
CA ARG A 81 18.48 0.38 31.08
C ARG A 81 18.71 -0.38 32.38
N GLN A 82 19.45 0.22 33.32
CA GLN A 82 19.84 -0.45 34.55
C GLN A 82 18.63 -0.67 35.48
N GLU A 83 17.70 0.28 35.49
CA GLU A 83 16.49 0.30 36.28
C GLU A 83 15.57 -0.89 35.95
N GLU A 84 15.49 -1.29 34.69
CA GLU A 84 14.71 -2.45 34.25
C GLU A 84 15.29 -3.76 34.84
N LYS A 85 16.62 -3.89 34.90
CA LYS A 85 17.28 -5.06 35.50
C LYS A 85 17.00 -5.14 37.01
N ILE A 86 17.02 -4.00 37.69
CA ILE A 86 16.69 -3.90 39.12
C ILE A 86 15.22 -4.28 39.35
N GLN A 87 14.31 -3.75 38.54
CA GLN A 87 12.88 -4.05 38.61
C GLN A 87 12.60 -5.55 38.38
N LYS A 88 13.18 -6.17 37.34
CA LYS A 88 13.03 -7.61 37.09
C LYS A 88 13.54 -8.45 38.24
N LYS A 89 14.69 -8.08 38.82
CA LYS A 89 15.25 -8.77 39.99
C LYS A 89 14.32 -8.66 41.20
N TYR A 90 13.70 -7.50 41.43
CA TYR A 90 12.72 -7.32 42.49
C TYR A 90 11.47 -8.19 42.25
N ASN A 91 10.87 -8.13 41.06
CA ASN A 91 9.66 -8.88 40.72
C ASN A 91 9.87 -10.40 40.81
N ASN A 92 11.06 -10.89 40.45
CA ASN A 92 11.41 -12.31 40.55
C ASN A 92 11.79 -12.75 41.97
N SER A 93 11.92 -11.82 42.93
CA SER A 93 12.33 -12.14 44.31
C SER A 93 11.18 -12.58 45.22
N GLY A 94 9.94 -12.64 44.71
CA GLY A 94 8.75 -12.98 45.49
C GLY A 94 8.30 -11.88 46.48
N LYS A 95 8.91 -10.69 46.42
CA LYS A 95 8.64 -9.56 47.35
C LYS A 95 7.45 -8.68 46.94
N GLY A 96 6.64 -9.12 45.99
CA GLY A 96 5.58 -8.35 45.37
C GLY A 96 5.93 -7.90 43.95
N LEU A 97 4.96 -7.25 43.29
CA LEU A 97 5.06 -6.83 41.90
C LEU A 97 5.23 -5.30 41.83
N PHE A 98 6.34 -4.85 41.26
CA PHE A 98 6.58 -3.44 40.95
C PHE A 98 6.45 -3.20 39.44
N ILE A 99 5.54 -2.30 39.07
CA ILE A 99 5.29 -1.85 37.69
C ILE A 99 5.54 -0.34 37.63
N SER A 100 6.27 0.11 36.60
CA SER A 100 6.58 1.52 36.39
C SER A 100 6.55 1.85 34.91
N ASN A 101 5.96 3.01 34.58
CA ASN A 101 5.94 3.59 33.25
C ASN A 101 7.16 4.49 32.97
N VAL A 102 8.04 4.70 33.95
CA VAL A 102 9.27 5.47 33.74
C VAL A 102 10.13 4.70 32.73
N ARG A 103 10.51 5.34 31.62
CA ARG A 103 11.41 4.80 30.58
C ARG A 103 12.68 5.62 30.39
N ALA A 104 12.77 6.80 31.00
CA ALA A 104 13.97 7.62 31.01
C ALA A 104 15.08 6.98 31.86
N SER A 105 16.33 7.21 31.46
CA SER A 105 17.53 6.93 32.23
C SER A 105 18.61 7.96 31.88
N ASP A 106 19.60 8.10 32.75
CA ASP A 106 20.78 8.93 32.49
C ASP A 106 21.67 8.33 31.40
N GLN A 107 21.68 6.98 31.30
CA GLN A 107 22.44 6.23 30.30
C GLN A 107 21.66 5.00 29.82
N TYR A 108 21.78 4.68 28.54
CA TYR A 108 21.22 3.47 27.93
C TYR A 108 22.31 2.55 27.42
N GLN A 109 22.20 1.26 27.71
CA GLN A 109 23.17 0.26 27.26
C GLN A 109 22.68 -0.43 25.99
N VAL A 110 23.51 -0.41 24.95
CA VAL A 110 23.26 -1.13 23.69
C VAL A 110 24.34 -2.19 23.49
N SER A 111 23.93 -3.45 23.57
CA SER A 111 24.81 -4.61 23.31
C SER A 111 24.42 -5.43 22.09
N LYS A 112 23.19 -5.25 21.59
CA LYS A 112 22.66 -5.94 20.40
C LYS A 112 22.33 -4.92 19.32
N VAL A 113 22.93 -5.10 18.15
CA VAL A 113 22.79 -4.21 16.98
C VAL A 113 22.53 -5.03 15.73
N ASN A 114 21.98 -4.38 14.71
CA ASN A 114 21.92 -4.90 13.36
C ASN A 114 22.92 -4.17 12.46
N TYR A 115 23.62 -4.92 11.60
CA TYR A 115 24.58 -4.41 10.61
C TYR A 115 23.88 -4.31 9.26
N PHE A 116 23.54 -3.09 8.86
CA PHE A 116 23.00 -2.82 7.52
C PHE A 116 24.14 -2.55 6.56
N ILE A 117 24.21 -3.27 5.45
CA ILE A 117 25.25 -3.07 4.45
C ILE A 117 25.17 -1.67 3.82
N CYS A 118 26.33 -1.06 3.60
CA CYS A 118 26.52 0.18 2.87
C CYS A 118 27.51 -0.05 1.73
N ALA A 119 27.02 -0.33 0.53
CA ALA A 119 27.84 -0.69 -0.63
C ALA A 119 27.41 0.11 -1.86
N PRO A 120 28.29 0.60 -2.75
CA PRO A 120 27.93 1.42 -3.93
C PRO A 120 26.71 0.93 -4.72
N ILE A 121 25.97 1.81 -5.40
CA ILE A 121 24.72 1.41 -6.10
C ILE A 121 25.01 0.39 -7.21
N GLU A 122 26.17 0.49 -7.82
CA GLU A 122 26.76 -0.46 -8.75
C GLU A 122 26.81 -1.88 -8.16
N ILE A 123 27.21 -2.04 -6.88
CA ILE A 123 27.19 -3.33 -6.17
C ILE A 123 25.75 -3.82 -5.95
N HIS A 124 24.81 -2.91 -5.64
CA HIS A 124 23.40 -3.28 -5.53
C HIS A 124 22.78 -3.66 -6.89
N ILE A 125 23.25 -3.08 -8.00
CA ILE A 125 22.82 -3.51 -9.33
C ILE A 125 23.36 -4.92 -9.64
N LEU A 126 24.62 -5.21 -9.28
CA LEU A 126 25.22 -6.54 -9.43
C LEU A 126 24.49 -7.63 -8.62
N GLU A 127 24.06 -7.34 -7.39
CA GLU A 127 23.31 -8.32 -6.60
C GLU A 127 21.86 -8.49 -7.09
N ILE A 128 21.23 -7.44 -7.61
CA ILE A 128 19.89 -7.54 -8.21
C ILE A 128 19.92 -8.31 -9.53
N ILE A 129 20.94 -8.12 -10.38
CA ILE A 129 21.05 -8.93 -11.59
C ILE A 129 21.32 -10.41 -11.25
N TRP A 130 22.07 -10.70 -10.18
CA TRP A 130 22.16 -12.06 -9.64
C TRP A 130 20.78 -12.58 -9.22
N CYS A 131 19.95 -11.78 -8.54
CA CYS A 131 18.60 -12.20 -8.16
C CYS A 131 17.73 -12.55 -9.38
N LEU A 132 17.91 -11.90 -10.53
CA LEU A 132 17.12 -12.12 -11.74
C LEU A 132 17.60 -13.31 -12.58
N PHE A 133 18.89 -13.67 -12.52
CA PHE A 133 19.51 -14.70 -13.37
C PHE A 133 19.98 -15.96 -12.63
N ALA A 134 20.35 -15.86 -11.35
CA ALA A 134 20.76 -17.00 -10.52
C ALA A 134 19.72 -17.30 -9.43
N GLY A 135 19.07 -16.28 -8.88
CA GLY A 135 17.98 -16.42 -7.90
C GLY A 135 16.87 -17.41 -8.29
N PRO A 136 16.40 -17.47 -9.56
CA PRO A 136 15.38 -18.43 -9.97
C PRO A 136 15.76 -19.90 -9.74
N ALA A 137 17.06 -20.24 -9.82
CA ALA A 137 17.53 -21.59 -9.56
C ALA A 137 17.33 -22.00 -8.08
N LEU A 138 17.49 -21.05 -7.17
CA LEU A 138 17.28 -21.27 -5.73
C LEU A 138 15.79 -21.25 -5.38
N GLU A 139 15.01 -20.36 -6.00
CA GLU A 139 13.55 -20.32 -5.82
C GLU A 139 12.88 -21.63 -6.28
N ALA A 140 13.35 -22.23 -7.38
CA ALA A 140 12.74 -23.41 -7.97
C ALA A 140 12.76 -24.65 -7.07
N VAL A 141 13.71 -24.74 -6.13
CA VAL A 141 13.83 -25.86 -5.19
C VAL A 141 13.14 -25.59 -3.85
N ILE A 142 12.68 -24.36 -3.59
CA ILE A 142 12.02 -24.00 -2.34
C ILE A 142 10.59 -24.55 -2.31
N SER A 143 10.23 -25.20 -1.20
CA SER A 143 8.89 -25.72 -0.96
C SER A 143 7.80 -24.64 -1.05
N LYS A 144 6.58 -25.07 -1.39
CA LYS A 144 5.37 -24.25 -1.32
C LYS A 144 5.04 -23.79 0.11
N ASP A 145 5.53 -24.48 1.13
CA ASP A 145 5.26 -24.21 2.55
C ASP A 145 6.13 -23.05 3.10
N ASN A 146 7.03 -22.49 2.28
CA ASN A 146 7.68 -21.21 2.56
C ASN A 146 6.87 -20.03 1.99
N TYR A 147 6.51 -19.08 2.84
CA TYR A 147 5.72 -17.90 2.48
C TYR A 147 6.56 -16.62 2.44
N GLY A 148 7.64 -16.55 3.23
CA GLY A 148 8.47 -15.35 3.38
C GLY A 148 9.35 -15.10 2.17
N ASN A 149 9.57 -13.83 1.80
CA ASN A 149 10.52 -13.39 0.76
C ASN A 149 10.49 -14.18 -0.56
N ARG A 150 9.31 -14.68 -0.97
CA ARG A 150 9.14 -15.43 -2.21
C ARG A 150 9.28 -14.53 -3.43
N MET A 151 10.03 -14.96 -4.44
CA MET A 151 10.21 -14.17 -5.65
C MET A 151 8.89 -13.92 -6.39
N HIS A 152 8.77 -12.73 -6.98
CA HIS A 152 7.61 -12.38 -7.79
C HIS A 152 7.66 -13.08 -9.16
N PRO A 153 6.52 -13.52 -9.73
CA PRO A 153 6.49 -14.20 -11.03
C PRO A 153 7.16 -13.41 -12.17
N SER A 154 7.08 -12.08 -12.16
CA SER A 154 7.76 -11.23 -13.15
C SER A 154 9.29 -11.36 -13.06
N ALA A 155 9.84 -11.33 -11.84
CA ALA A 155 11.28 -11.46 -11.62
C ALA A 155 11.79 -12.85 -12.01
N LEU A 156 11.01 -13.91 -11.72
CA LEU A 156 11.37 -15.29 -12.09
C LEU A 156 11.41 -15.52 -13.60
N LYS A 157 10.49 -14.91 -14.34
CA LYS A 157 10.43 -15.05 -15.81
C LYS A 157 11.46 -14.18 -16.52
N TYR A 158 11.98 -13.14 -15.87
CA TYR A 158 12.82 -12.14 -16.52
C TYR A 158 14.08 -12.72 -17.16
N GLY A 159 14.85 -13.55 -16.45
CA GLY A 159 16.08 -14.12 -17.00
C GLY A 159 15.85 -14.92 -18.29
N ASN A 160 14.72 -15.62 -18.40
CA ASN A 160 14.39 -16.46 -19.56
C ASN A 160 13.63 -15.71 -20.67
N ASN A 161 12.80 -14.72 -20.33
CA ASN A 161 12.02 -13.93 -21.28
C ASN A 161 11.96 -12.44 -20.86
N PRO A 162 13.03 -11.66 -21.11
CA PRO A 162 13.09 -10.25 -20.72
C PRO A 162 12.00 -9.39 -21.38
N GLU A 163 11.66 -9.67 -22.64
CA GLU A 163 10.72 -8.86 -23.45
C GLU A 163 9.27 -9.02 -22.99
N GLY A 164 8.91 -10.14 -22.38
CA GLY A 164 7.56 -10.42 -21.89
C GLY A 164 7.24 -9.88 -20.48
N VAL A 165 8.15 -9.14 -19.83
CA VAL A 165 8.03 -8.77 -18.41
C VAL A 165 7.89 -7.26 -18.20
N THR A 166 6.69 -6.84 -17.79
CA THR A 166 6.36 -5.43 -17.49
C THR A 166 6.58 -5.05 -16.03
N GLY A 167 6.48 -6.00 -15.09
CA GLY A 167 6.66 -5.79 -13.65
C GLY A 167 8.08 -5.36 -13.23
N GLN A 168 8.19 -4.83 -12.01
CA GLN A 168 9.45 -4.39 -11.39
C GLN A 168 9.56 -4.84 -9.92
N GLU A 169 8.62 -5.69 -9.46
CA GLU A 169 8.62 -6.26 -8.14
C GLU A 169 9.54 -7.48 -8.08
N LEU A 170 10.48 -7.49 -7.13
CA LEU A 170 11.38 -8.62 -6.93
C LEU A 170 10.75 -9.73 -6.09
N PHE A 171 9.97 -9.35 -5.07
CA PHE A 171 9.32 -10.26 -4.13
C PHE A 171 7.80 -10.07 -4.13
N LYS A 172 7.07 -11.13 -3.77
CA LYS A 172 5.65 -11.06 -3.44
C LYS A 172 5.44 -10.18 -2.20
N ARG A 173 4.23 -9.61 -2.06
CA ARG A 173 3.91 -8.66 -0.99
C ARG A 173 3.94 -9.33 0.39
N TYR A 174 4.72 -8.76 1.32
CA TYR A 174 4.88 -9.21 2.71
C TYR A 174 3.53 -9.45 3.41
N ILE A 175 2.59 -8.49 3.35
CA ILE A 175 1.35 -8.53 4.14
C ILE A 175 0.46 -9.71 3.71
N GLU A 176 0.37 -9.96 2.41
CA GLU A 176 -0.45 -11.04 1.85
C GLU A 176 0.12 -12.41 2.26
N GLN A 177 1.44 -12.57 2.15
CA GLN A 177 2.13 -13.82 2.49
C GLN A 177 2.14 -14.11 3.99
N TYR A 178 2.36 -13.09 4.84
CA TYR A 178 2.37 -13.24 6.29
C TYR A 178 0.99 -13.62 6.83
N ASN A 179 -0.07 -12.99 6.32
CA ASN A 179 -1.44 -13.35 6.69
C ASN A 179 -1.78 -14.77 6.23
N ALA A 180 -1.47 -15.15 4.99
CA ALA A 180 -1.72 -16.51 4.49
C ALA A 180 -1.01 -17.58 5.34
N TRP A 181 0.26 -17.37 5.67
CA TRP A 181 1.04 -18.25 6.55
C TRP A 181 0.39 -18.45 7.93
N ARG A 182 0.05 -17.36 8.62
CA ARG A 182 -0.56 -17.42 9.95
C ARG A 182 -1.96 -18.02 9.89
N ASP A 183 -2.81 -17.50 9.01
CA ASP A 183 -4.24 -17.77 9.01
C ASP A 183 -4.54 -19.22 8.62
N GLN A 184 -3.73 -19.80 7.70
CA GLN A 184 -3.85 -21.21 7.33
C GLN A 184 -3.52 -22.14 8.50
N ALA A 185 -2.47 -21.86 9.28
CA ALA A 185 -2.14 -22.64 10.48
C ALA A 185 -3.30 -22.67 11.48
N ILE A 186 -3.91 -21.50 11.73
CA ILE A 186 -5.05 -21.38 12.66
C ILE A 186 -6.30 -22.05 12.11
N GLN A 187 -6.52 -21.97 10.79
CA GLN A 187 -7.63 -22.66 10.14
C GLN A 187 -7.52 -24.18 10.30
N GLU A 188 -6.37 -24.78 9.96
CA GLU A 188 -6.12 -26.22 10.08
C GLU A 188 -6.28 -26.72 11.53
N ALA A 189 -5.75 -25.96 12.49
CA ALA A 189 -5.92 -26.29 13.90
C ALA A 189 -7.39 -26.23 14.34
N THR A 190 -8.12 -25.21 13.88
CA THR A 190 -9.54 -25.01 14.18
C THR A 190 -10.39 -26.12 13.57
N GLU A 191 -10.16 -26.50 12.31
CA GLU A 191 -10.91 -27.56 11.62
C GLU A 191 -10.65 -28.94 12.22
N THR A 192 -9.40 -29.22 12.62
CA THR A 192 -9.04 -30.45 13.35
C THR A 192 -9.75 -30.53 14.70
N ALA A 193 -9.75 -29.42 15.44
CA ALA A 193 -10.47 -29.32 16.69
C ALA A 193 -11.98 -29.50 16.48
N HIS A 194 -12.58 -28.98 15.40
CA HIS A 194 -13.99 -29.24 15.08
C HIS A 194 -14.29 -30.69 14.72
N SER A 195 -13.33 -31.39 14.12
CA SER A 195 -13.45 -32.81 13.72
C SER A 195 -13.30 -33.80 14.88
N ASP A 196 -13.37 -33.30 16.11
CA ASP A 196 -13.27 -34.00 17.38
C ASP A 196 -11.95 -34.74 17.65
N ASP A 197 -10.85 -34.20 17.13
CA ASP A 197 -9.49 -34.69 17.40
C ASP A 197 -8.72 -33.75 18.34
N ASP A 198 -7.67 -34.30 18.96
CA ASP A 198 -6.70 -33.51 19.73
C ASP A 198 -5.78 -32.75 18.77
N VAL A 199 -5.39 -31.53 19.12
CA VAL A 199 -4.52 -30.70 18.27
C VAL A 199 -3.45 -30.01 19.08
N ALA A 200 -2.22 -29.94 18.53
CA ALA A 200 -1.17 -29.05 19.04
C ALA A 200 -0.71 -28.06 17.98
N LEU A 201 -0.46 -26.82 18.40
CA LEU A 201 0.25 -25.82 17.60
C LEU A 201 1.65 -25.63 18.20
N PHE A 202 2.66 -25.72 17.34
CA PHE A 202 4.05 -25.54 17.71
C PHE A 202 4.65 -24.39 16.91
N SER A 203 5.16 -23.38 17.60
CA SER A 203 5.79 -22.21 17.00
C SER A 203 7.23 -22.05 17.47
N MET A 204 8.12 -21.64 16.56
CA MET A 204 9.51 -21.31 16.89
C MET A 204 10.06 -20.17 16.02
N ASP A 205 11.16 -19.57 16.46
CA ASP A 205 11.88 -18.48 15.79
C ASP A 205 13.39 -18.68 15.94
N LEU A 206 14.16 -18.39 14.89
CA LEU A 206 15.61 -18.53 14.92
C LEU A 206 16.31 -17.26 15.43
N LYS A 207 17.25 -17.44 16.35
CA LYS A 207 17.93 -16.34 17.00
C LYS A 207 19.02 -15.78 16.10
N SER A 208 18.87 -14.51 15.70
CA SER A 208 19.89 -13.78 14.91
C SER A 208 20.25 -14.49 13.60
N TYR A 209 19.24 -15.08 12.95
CA TYR A 209 19.37 -16.01 11.83
C TYR A 209 20.39 -15.62 10.75
N PHE A 210 20.32 -14.39 10.23
CA PHE A 210 21.21 -13.88 9.17
C PHE A 210 22.70 -13.93 9.55
N TYR A 211 23.03 -13.81 10.84
CA TYR A 211 24.39 -13.88 11.36
C TYR A 211 24.84 -15.31 11.68
N GLU A 212 23.90 -16.21 11.95
CA GLU A 212 24.19 -17.59 12.35
C GLU A 212 24.35 -18.52 11.14
N ILE A 213 23.94 -18.08 9.95
CA ILE A 213 24.25 -18.73 8.67
C ILE A 213 25.78 -18.73 8.44
N ASP A 214 26.30 -19.88 8.04
CA ASP A 214 27.64 -20.01 7.45
C ASP A 214 27.47 -20.46 5.99
N LEU A 215 27.55 -19.48 5.08
CA LEU A 215 27.23 -19.65 3.68
C LEU A 215 28.35 -20.34 2.91
N ASN A 216 27.98 -21.27 2.01
CA ASN A 216 28.90 -21.91 1.08
C ASN A 216 28.43 -21.67 -0.37
N PHE A 217 29.16 -20.80 -1.09
CA PHE A 217 28.83 -20.45 -2.48
C PHE A 217 29.02 -21.60 -3.48
N GLU A 218 29.83 -22.62 -3.19
CA GLU A 218 29.96 -23.80 -4.05
C GLU A 218 28.69 -24.67 -4.04
N LYS A 219 27.92 -24.67 -2.93
CA LYS A 219 26.61 -25.34 -2.91
C LYS A 219 25.59 -24.60 -3.78
N ILE A 220 25.57 -23.27 -3.70
CA ILE A 220 24.76 -22.42 -4.60
C ILE A 220 25.14 -22.69 -6.06
N ARG A 221 26.45 -22.77 -6.34
CA ARG A 221 26.98 -23.11 -7.67
C ARG A 221 26.45 -24.46 -8.18
N GLY A 222 26.37 -25.46 -7.30
CA GLY A 222 25.78 -26.77 -7.62
C GLY A 222 24.30 -26.67 -8.03
N VAL A 223 23.50 -25.92 -7.27
CA VAL A 223 22.07 -25.71 -7.58
C VAL A 223 21.88 -25.00 -8.91
N ILE A 224 22.68 -23.95 -9.19
CA ILE A 224 22.66 -23.23 -10.47
C ILE A 224 23.00 -24.16 -11.64
N LYS A 225 24.01 -25.02 -11.51
CA LYS A 225 24.40 -26.00 -12.53
C LYS A 225 23.28 -26.98 -12.86
N ASN A 226 22.58 -27.47 -11.83
CA ASN A 226 21.49 -28.41 -12.03
C ASN A 226 20.31 -27.74 -12.75
N TYR A 227 19.94 -26.53 -12.34
CA TYR A 227 18.79 -25.80 -12.89
C TYR A 227 18.98 -25.38 -14.36
N TYR A 228 20.18 -24.92 -14.73
CA TYR A 228 20.49 -24.50 -16.11
C TYR A 228 21.25 -25.55 -16.92
N SER A 229 21.13 -26.83 -16.56
CA SER A 229 21.82 -27.94 -17.24
C SER A 229 21.56 -27.98 -18.76
N ASP A 230 20.34 -27.64 -19.18
CA ASP A 230 19.93 -27.60 -20.58
C ASP A 230 20.11 -26.21 -21.26
N ASN A 231 20.59 -25.20 -20.54
CA ASN A 231 20.77 -23.84 -21.07
C ASN A 231 22.16 -23.28 -20.72
N ILE A 232 23.14 -23.64 -21.56
CA ILE A 232 24.56 -23.30 -21.39
C ILE A 232 24.79 -21.78 -21.31
N GLU A 233 24.06 -20.99 -22.09
CA GLU A 233 24.21 -19.54 -22.10
C GLU A 233 23.81 -18.94 -20.75
N GLN A 234 22.63 -19.29 -20.24
CA GLN A 234 22.15 -18.83 -18.94
C GLN A 234 22.99 -19.37 -17.80
N LEU A 235 23.43 -20.63 -17.89
CA LEU A 235 24.34 -21.23 -16.93
C LEU A 235 25.62 -20.40 -16.78
N ASN A 236 26.25 -20.02 -17.89
CA ASN A 236 27.48 -19.22 -17.88
C ASN A 236 27.26 -17.84 -17.25
N ILE A 237 26.14 -17.18 -17.55
CA ILE A 237 25.79 -15.89 -16.95
C ILE A 237 25.58 -16.04 -15.44
N ALA A 238 24.73 -16.99 -15.02
CA ALA A 238 24.41 -17.22 -13.61
C ALA A 238 25.65 -17.58 -12.78
N LEU A 239 26.56 -18.41 -13.32
CA LEU A 239 27.80 -18.77 -12.64
C LEU A 239 28.76 -17.59 -12.48
N LYS A 240 28.90 -16.73 -13.49
CA LYS A 240 29.70 -15.50 -13.40
C LYS A 240 29.15 -14.56 -12.35
N LEU A 241 27.84 -14.32 -12.37
CA LEU A 241 27.17 -13.48 -11.38
C LEU A 241 27.32 -14.04 -9.96
N ASN A 242 27.26 -15.37 -9.80
CA ASN A 242 27.45 -16.02 -8.51
C ASN A 242 28.85 -15.80 -7.94
N PHE A 243 29.87 -15.85 -8.79
CA PHE A 243 31.25 -15.55 -8.40
C PHE A 243 31.41 -14.08 -7.97
N LEU A 244 30.82 -13.13 -8.72
CA LEU A 244 30.82 -11.72 -8.33
C LEU A 244 30.14 -11.50 -6.97
N LEU A 245 28.99 -12.14 -6.75
CA LEU A 245 28.26 -12.06 -5.49
C LEU A 245 29.08 -12.62 -4.31
N GLU A 246 29.79 -13.73 -4.53
CA GLU A 246 30.70 -14.30 -3.54
C GLU A 246 31.78 -13.30 -3.13
N LYS A 247 32.45 -12.66 -4.09
CA LYS A 247 33.47 -11.62 -3.81
C LYS A 247 32.90 -10.43 -3.04
N ILE A 248 31.69 -10.00 -3.37
CA ILE A 248 30.97 -8.94 -2.65
C ILE A 248 30.72 -9.35 -1.19
N TYR A 249 30.26 -10.57 -0.95
CA TYR A 249 29.97 -11.07 0.40
C TYR A 249 31.25 -11.23 1.22
N LEU A 250 32.33 -11.70 0.61
CA LEU A 250 33.65 -11.78 1.25
C LEU A 250 34.18 -10.40 1.64
N ALA A 251 34.07 -9.40 0.76
CA ALA A 251 34.47 -8.03 1.06
C ALA A 251 33.64 -7.42 2.21
N TYR A 252 32.33 -7.65 2.23
CA TYR A 252 31.47 -7.25 3.36
C TYR A 252 31.90 -7.94 4.66
N GLN A 253 32.13 -9.25 4.61
CA GLN A 253 32.55 -10.05 5.77
C GLN A 253 33.86 -9.51 6.37
N GLU A 254 34.85 -9.20 5.53
CA GLU A 254 36.12 -8.61 5.97
C GLU A 254 35.90 -7.31 6.75
N ARG A 255 35.01 -6.45 6.26
CA ARG A 255 34.69 -5.14 6.87
C ARG A 255 34.05 -5.24 8.25
N ILE A 256 33.22 -6.24 8.49
CA ILE A 256 32.49 -6.39 9.76
C ILE A 256 33.16 -7.34 10.75
N ASN A 257 34.11 -8.18 10.31
CA ASN A 257 34.66 -9.29 11.08
C ASN A 257 35.10 -8.88 12.50
N ASP A 258 35.79 -7.75 12.62
CA ASP A 258 36.28 -7.26 13.91
C ASP A 258 35.17 -6.79 14.85
N GLN A 259 34.04 -6.33 14.32
CA GLN A 259 32.89 -5.96 15.13
C GLN A 259 31.98 -7.16 15.42
N ILE A 260 31.83 -8.10 14.50
CA ILE A 260 31.08 -9.35 14.72
C ILE A 260 31.70 -10.15 15.87
N LYS A 261 33.04 -10.25 15.92
CA LYS A 261 33.78 -10.83 17.07
C LYS A 261 33.40 -10.19 18.42
N ARG A 262 32.89 -8.96 18.41
CA ARG A 262 32.49 -8.21 19.60
C ARG A 262 31.01 -8.38 19.90
N THR A 263 30.13 -8.15 18.93
CA THR A 263 28.67 -8.06 19.14
C THR A 263 27.94 -9.39 18.95
N HIS A 264 28.47 -10.28 18.12
CA HIS A 264 27.90 -11.57 17.72
C HIS A 264 28.97 -12.67 17.85
N VAL A 265 29.44 -12.89 19.08
CA VAL A 265 30.62 -13.74 19.36
C VAL A 265 30.47 -15.18 18.86
N SER A 266 29.24 -15.74 18.85
CA SER A 266 28.94 -17.08 18.31
C SER A 266 29.15 -17.19 16.81
N CYS A 267 29.09 -16.08 16.09
CA CYS A 267 29.16 -16.00 14.63
C CYS A 267 30.57 -15.71 14.12
N LYS A 268 31.59 -15.72 15.00
CA LYS A 268 32.98 -15.48 14.61
C LYS A 268 33.40 -16.49 13.54
N ASN A 269 33.99 -15.99 12.45
CA ASN A 269 34.49 -16.76 11.30
C ASN A 269 33.41 -17.39 10.39
N LYS A 270 32.11 -17.21 10.65
CA LYS A 270 31.05 -17.65 9.72
C LYS A 270 31.00 -16.73 8.51
N HIS A 271 30.68 -17.27 7.33
CA HIS A 271 30.36 -16.49 6.13
C HIS A 271 28.91 -16.04 6.20
N ILE A 272 28.67 -14.93 6.89
CA ILE A 272 27.31 -14.46 7.18
C ILE A 272 26.69 -13.77 5.97
N ILE A 273 25.36 -13.67 5.96
CA ILE A 273 24.64 -12.95 4.91
C ILE A 273 24.36 -11.49 5.34
N PRO A 274 24.56 -10.49 4.46
CA PRO A 274 24.37 -9.08 4.78
C PRO A 274 22.88 -8.71 4.92
N ILE A 275 22.53 -7.94 5.94
CA ILE A 275 21.20 -7.31 6.01
C ILE A 275 21.18 -6.08 5.10
N GLY A 276 20.23 -6.04 4.16
CA GLY A 276 20.00 -4.90 3.26
C GLY A 276 20.19 -5.22 1.77
N PHE A 277 20.67 -6.40 1.42
CA PHE A 277 20.63 -6.93 0.05
C PHE A 277 19.38 -7.76 -0.20
N ALA A 278 18.92 -7.76 -1.45
CA ALA A 278 17.81 -8.61 -1.86
C ALA A 278 18.24 -10.08 -2.02
N SER A 279 19.45 -10.33 -2.54
CA SER A 279 20.05 -11.66 -2.65
C SER A 279 20.06 -12.41 -1.32
N SER A 280 20.32 -11.72 -0.21
CA SER A 280 20.28 -12.30 1.14
C SER A 280 18.94 -12.93 1.48
N ALA A 281 17.83 -12.35 1.01
CA ALA A 281 16.49 -12.86 1.29
C ALA A 281 16.23 -14.19 0.57
N ILE A 282 16.70 -14.32 -0.67
CA ILE A 282 16.61 -15.56 -1.47
C ILE A 282 17.51 -16.64 -0.86
N ILE A 283 18.76 -16.28 -0.55
CA ILE A 283 19.75 -17.21 0.02
C ILE A 283 19.30 -17.69 1.40
N ALA A 284 18.78 -16.81 2.25
CA ALA A 284 18.22 -17.17 3.56
C ALA A 284 17.14 -18.24 3.40
N ASN A 285 16.19 -18.05 2.50
CA ASN A 285 15.14 -19.04 2.29
C ASN A 285 15.69 -20.40 1.83
N TRP A 286 16.62 -20.39 0.87
CA TRP A 286 17.25 -21.61 0.36
C TRP A 286 18.10 -22.33 1.41
N TYR A 287 18.74 -21.60 2.33
CA TYR A 287 19.61 -22.19 3.36
C TYR A 287 18.86 -23.14 4.32
N LEU A 288 17.55 -22.97 4.47
CA LEU A 288 16.69 -23.84 5.29
C LEU A 288 16.03 -24.98 4.48
N LEU A 289 16.41 -25.20 3.22
CA LEU A 289 15.80 -26.23 2.36
C LEU A 289 15.87 -27.63 2.97
N GLU A 290 17.01 -28.03 3.53
CA GLU A 290 17.15 -29.35 4.18
C GLU A 290 16.25 -29.48 5.40
N PHE A 291 16.07 -28.40 6.16
CA PHE A 291 15.12 -28.37 7.27
C PHE A 291 13.69 -28.52 6.76
N ASP A 292 13.31 -27.73 5.75
CA ASP A 292 11.97 -27.80 5.14
C ASP A 292 11.66 -29.23 4.66
N ASN A 293 12.58 -29.83 3.90
CA ASN A 293 12.44 -31.20 3.39
C ASN A 293 12.33 -32.23 4.53
N TYR A 294 13.12 -32.09 5.60
CA TYR A 294 13.01 -33.00 6.75
C TYR A 294 11.65 -32.90 7.43
N ILE A 295 11.12 -31.67 7.59
CA ILE A 295 9.78 -31.48 8.16
C ILE A 295 8.72 -32.16 7.28
N GLU A 296 8.78 -31.96 5.97
CA GLU A 296 7.82 -32.53 5.02
C GLU A 296 7.93 -34.05 4.90
N GLU A 297 9.14 -34.61 4.90
CA GLU A 297 9.35 -36.02 4.64
C GLU A 297 9.27 -36.87 5.91
N SER A 298 9.80 -36.37 7.03
CA SER A 298 9.98 -37.14 8.27
C SER A 298 8.99 -36.73 9.36
N VAL A 299 8.80 -35.43 9.62
CA VAL A 299 7.93 -34.96 10.71
C VAL A 299 6.45 -35.02 10.32
N ARG A 300 6.12 -34.62 9.09
CA ARG A 300 4.77 -34.64 8.50
C ARG A 300 3.69 -34.06 9.43
N PRO A 301 3.84 -32.82 9.91
CA PRO A 301 2.76 -32.16 10.62
C PRO A 301 1.53 -32.02 9.70
N LEU A 302 0.35 -31.85 10.28
CA LEU A 302 -0.86 -31.56 9.52
C LEU A 302 -0.70 -30.27 8.69
N TYR A 303 -0.04 -29.28 9.28
CA TYR A 303 0.35 -28.05 8.61
C TYR A 303 1.81 -27.73 8.94
N TYR A 304 2.57 -27.32 7.93
CA TYR A 304 3.87 -26.68 8.07
C TYR A 304 3.86 -25.36 7.31
N GLY A 305 4.38 -24.31 7.94
CA GLY A 305 4.56 -23.03 7.28
C GLY A 305 5.75 -22.27 7.86
N ARG A 306 6.58 -21.72 6.98
CA ARG A 306 7.72 -20.88 7.36
C ARG A 306 7.65 -19.49 6.72
N TYR A 307 7.84 -18.45 7.54
CA TYR A 307 8.02 -17.07 7.11
C TYR A 307 9.44 -16.62 7.45
N VAL A 308 10.39 -16.86 6.53
CA VAL A 308 11.82 -16.65 6.78
C VAL A 308 12.32 -17.49 7.97
N ASP A 309 12.53 -16.92 9.15
CA ASP A 309 12.96 -17.60 10.37
C ASP A 309 11.82 -17.89 11.36
N ASP A 310 10.62 -17.34 11.15
CA ASP A 310 9.42 -17.67 11.92
C ASP A 310 8.79 -18.96 11.38
N ILE A 311 8.55 -19.96 12.23
CA ILE A 311 8.04 -21.29 11.85
C ILE A 311 6.80 -21.64 12.66
N LEU A 312 5.76 -22.14 11.98
CA LEU A 312 4.51 -22.65 12.56
C LEU A 312 4.21 -24.06 12.06
N MET A 313 3.74 -24.90 12.99
CA MET A 313 3.31 -26.26 12.69
C MET A 313 2.04 -26.62 13.46
N VAL A 314 1.20 -27.46 12.86
CA VAL A 314 -0.01 -28.03 13.49
C VAL A 314 0.08 -29.55 13.48
N PHE A 315 -0.20 -30.17 14.61
CA PHE A 315 -0.16 -31.63 14.79
C PHE A 315 -1.52 -32.15 15.20
N LYS A 316 -1.95 -33.23 14.56
CA LYS A 316 -3.17 -33.96 14.86
C LYS A 316 -2.87 -35.15 15.77
N ARG A 317 -3.61 -35.28 16.87
CA ARG A 317 -3.43 -36.33 17.90
C ARG A 317 -1.99 -36.45 18.42
N PRO A 318 -1.40 -35.34 18.91
CA PRO A 318 -0.03 -35.35 19.40
C PRO A 318 0.08 -36.11 20.74
N ASN A 319 1.16 -36.87 20.92
CA ASN A 319 1.60 -37.34 22.23
C ASN A 319 2.26 -36.20 23.03
N ILE A 320 1.74 -35.89 24.22
CA ILE A 320 2.21 -34.83 25.12
C ILE A 320 2.52 -35.42 26.50
N ASP A 321 3.76 -35.27 26.96
CA ASP A 321 4.12 -35.50 28.37
C ASP A 321 4.01 -34.19 29.16
N LEU A 322 3.27 -34.21 30.26
CA LEU A 322 3.01 -33.02 31.07
C LEU A 322 4.19 -32.63 31.98
N GLU A 323 5.11 -33.56 32.28
CA GLU A 323 6.30 -33.23 33.08
C GLU A 323 7.32 -32.42 32.28
N SER A 324 7.43 -32.71 30.98
CA SER A 324 8.41 -32.11 30.08
C SER A 324 7.84 -31.82 28.68
N PRO A 325 6.80 -30.98 28.56
CA PRO A 325 5.97 -30.92 27.35
C PRO A 325 6.72 -30.45 26.11
N ILE A 326 7.67 -29.54 26.22
CA ILE A 326 8.43 -29.06 25.05
C ILE A 326 9.57 -30.03 24.73
N GLU A 327 10.32 -30.44 25.75
CA GLU A 327 11.45 -31.38 25.65
C GLU A 327 10.99 -32.69 25.00
N SER A 328 9.97 -33.34 25.58
CA SER A 328 9.42 -34.60 25.08
C SER A 328 8.82 -34.46 23.68
N PHE A 329 8.18 -33.33 23.38
CA PHE A 329 7.64 -33.08 22.04
C PHE A 329 8.76 -32.95 21.00
N ILE A 330 9.84 -32.24 21.35
CA ILE A 330 11.04 -32.15 20.50
C ILE A 330 11.65 -33.54 20.29
N GLU A 331 11.80 -34.32 21.36
CA GLU A 331 12.34 -35.68 21.28
C GLU A 331 11.45 -36.62 20.45
N ASN A 332 10.12 -36.50 20.53
CA ASN A 332 9.20 -37.38 19.82
C ASN A 332 9.10 -37.06 18.32
N TYR A 333 9.08 -35.79 17.94
CA TYR A 333 8.80 -35.36 16.57
C TYR A 333 10.01 -34.84 15.81
N PHE A 334 11.07 -34.42 16.50
CA PHE A 334 12.22 -33.74 15.90
C PHE A 334 13.56 -34.41 16.25
N SER A 335 13.54 -35.66 16.73
CA SER A 335 14.74 -36.46 16.99
C SER A 335 15.57 -36.63 15.71
N GLY A 336 16.60 -35.81 15.55
CA GLY A 336 17.45 -35.79 14.36
C GLY A 336 17.66 -34.40 13.77
N LEU A 337 16.82 -33.42 14.12
CA LEU A 337 16.85 -32.08 13.55
C LEU A 337 17.08 -31.00 14.61
N ILE A 338 16.36 -31.07 15.73
CA ILE A 338 16.46 -30.12 16.83
C ILE A 338 17.22 -30.79 17.98
N TYR A 339 18.24 -30.10 18.47
CA TYR A 339 19.13 -30.60 19.50
C TYR A 339 19.18 -29.64 20.67
N GLN A 340 19.25 -30.19 21.88
CA GLN A 340 19.55 -29.39 23.06
C GLN A 340 21.03 -28.98 23.04
N CYS A 341 21.30 -27.70 23.30
CA CYS A 341 22.66 -27.16 23.38
C CYS A 341 23.40 -27.68 24.62
N ASP A 342 24.74 -27.56 24.62
CA ASP A 342 25.61 -28.04 25.71
C ASP A 342 25.29 -27.38 27.08
N ASP A 343 24.68 -26.20 27.08
CA ASP A 343 24.23 -25.51 28.30
C ASP A 343 22.94 -26.10 28.90
N LYS A 344 22.35 -27.10 28.25
CA LYS A 344 21.06 -27.76 28.57
C LYS A 344 19.87 -26.80 28.67
N LEU A 345 20.02 -25.55 28.24
CA LEU A 345 19.01 -24.51 28.43
C LEU A 345 18.42 -24.03 27.11
N ASN A 346 19.16 -24.18 26.01
CA ASN A 346 18.78 -23.72 24.68
C ASN A 346 18.67 -24.88 23.69
N TYR A 347 18.00 -24.62 22.56
CA TYR A 347 17.88 -25.56 21.45
C TYR A 347 18.52 -24.97 20.18
N GLU A 348 19.01 -25.84 19.30
CA GLU A 348 19.56 -25.50 18.01
C GLU A 348 19.05 -26.46 16.93
N ILE A 349 18.85 -25.94 15.73
CA ILE A 349 18.67 -26.75 14.53
C ILE A 349 20.05 -27.09 13.98
N ARG A 350 20.27 -28.35 13.60
CA ARG A 350 21.50 -28.77 12.91
C ARG A 350 21.20 -29.09 11.45
N ILE A 351 21.80 -28.32 10.56
CA ILE A 351 21.70 -28.46 9.10
C ILE A 351 23.12 -28.45 8.55
N ASP A 352 23.51 -29.50 7.83
CA ASP A 352 24.81 -29.57 7.14
C ASP A 352 26.01 -29.11 8.01
N ASN A 353 26.10 -29.68 9.22
CA ASN A 353 27.09 -29.35 10.28
C ASN A 353 27.02 -27.93 10.86
N ASN A 354 26.11 -27.07 10.41
CA ASN A 354 25.85 -25.75 10.97
C ASN A 354 24.83 -25.81 12.11
N LYS A 355 25.03 -24.94 13.10
CA LYS A 355 24.19 -24.81 14.29
C LYS A 355 23.42 -23.49 14.24
N LEU A 356 22.10 -23.58 14.13
CA LEU A 356 21.19 -22.45 14.12
C LEU A 356 20.43 -22.39 15.47
N PRO A 357 20.75 -21.44 16.36
CA PRO A 357 20.12 -21.37 17.67
C PRO A 357 18.65 -20.94 17.58
N ILE A 358 17.79 -21.59 18.36
CA ILE A 358 16.38 -21.24 18.51
C ILE A 358 16.22 -20.17 19.60
N GLN A 359 15.33 -19.20 19.37
CA GLN A 359 14.95 -18.22 20.38
C GLN A 359 13.99 -18.87 21.39
N LYS A 360 14.55 -19.33 22.53
CA LYS A 360 13.81 -20.02 23.60
C LYS A 360 12.49 -19.35 23.99
N ASP A 361 12.47 -18.05 24.21
CA ASP A 361 11.27 -17.32 24.65
C ASP A 361 10.13 -17.32 23.60
N LYS A 362 10.42 -17.72 22.36
CA LYS A 362 9.47 -17.85 21.25
C LYS A 362 9.17 -19.30 20.87
N LEU A 363 9.72 -20.27 21.62
CA LEU A 363 9.39 -21.68 21.47
C LEU A 363 8.10 -21.95 22.25
N ILE A 364 6.97 -22.07 21.55
CA ILE A 364 5.64 -22.16 22.17
C ILE A 364 4.94 -23.43 21.66
N LEU A 365 4.47 -24.26 22.60
CA LEU A 365 3.63 -25.42 22.33
C LEU A 365 2.27 -25.19 22.99
N GLN A 366 1.22 -25.17 22.19
CA GLN A 366 -0.17 -25.07 22.66
C GLN A 366 -0.89 -26.38 22.33
N PHE A 367 -1.55 -26.99 23.31
CA PHE A 367 -2.27 -28.24 23.16
C PHE A 367 -3.75 -28.08 23.53
N PHE A 368 -4.63 -28.61 22.70
CA PHE A 368 -6.08 -28.62 22.91
C PHE A 368 -6.60 -30.06 22.84
N ASP A 369 -6.98 -30.60 23.99
CA ASP A 369 -7.59 -31.92 24.13
C ASP A 369 -9.05 -31.89 23.65
N LYS A 370 -9.46 -32.96 22.96
CA LYS A 370 -10.80 -33.07 22.38
C LYS A 370 -11.94 -33.11 23.38
N LYS A 371 -11.68 -33.60 24.59
CA LYS A 371 -12.67 -33.73 25.67
C LYS A 371 -12.86 -32.44 26.45
N HIS A 372 -12.07 -31.40 26.17
CA HIS A 372 -12.05 -30.15 26.91
C HIS A 372 -12.49 -28.95 26.03
N SER A 373 -12.71 -27.81 26.68
CA SER A 373 -13.12 -26.59 25.98
C SER A 373 -12.03 -26.10 25.03
N ARG A 374 -12.41 -25.93 23.76
CA ARG A 374 -11.56 -25.37 22.69
C ARG A 374 -11.72 -23.86 22.53
N ALA A 375 -12.39 -23.20 23.50
CA ALA A 375 -12.71 -21.78 23.42
C ALA A 375 -11.48 -20.89 23.22
N GLY A 376 -10.31 -21.24 23.78
CA GLY A 376 -9.08 -20.47 23.57
C GLY A 376 -8.68 -20.36 22.09
N LEU A 377 -8.75 -21.46 21.34
CA LEU A 377 -8.44 -21.48 19.92
C LEU A 377 -9.48 -20.70 19.09
N TYR A 378 -10.77 -20.85 19.42
CA TYR A 378 -11.85 -20.15 18.71
C TYR A 378 -11.86 -18.64 18.98
N LEU A 379 -11.63 -18.22 20.23
CA LEU A 379 -11.51 -16.80 20.58
C LEU A 379 -10.29 -16.17 19.91
N PHE A 380 -9.16 -16.88 19.85
CA PHE A 380 -7.98 -16.40 19.13
C PHE A 380 -8.25 -16.24 17.63
N LYS A 381 -8.89 -17.23 16.99
CA LYS A 381 -9.32 -17.12 15.59
C LYS A 381 -10.26 -15.93 15.38
N GLN A 382 -11.25 -15.76 16.25
CA GLN A 382 -12.18 -14.65 16.18
C GLN A 382 -11.47 -13.29 16.29
N GLU A 383 -10.54 -13.12 17.24
CA GLU A 383 -9.74 -11.89 17.36
C GLU A 383 -8.90 -11.61 16.11
N LEU A 384 -8.33 -12.66 15.49
CA LEU A 384 -7.60 -12.53 14.23
C LEU A 384 -8.52 -12.10 13.08
N ASP A 385 -9.69 -12.72 12.95
CA ASP A 385 -10.68 -12.42 11.90
C ASP A 385 -11.22 -10.98 12.04
N GLU A 386 -11.48 -10.53 13.26
CA GLU A 386 -11.89 -9.15 13.57
C GLU A 386 -10.79 -8.15 13.21
N ARG A 387 -9.53 -8.45 13.57
CA ARG A 387 -8.37 -7.62 13.21
C ARG A 387 -8.15 -7.58 11.69
N SER A 388 -8.21 -8.73 11.02
CA SER A 388 -8.08 -8.87 9.56
C SER A 388 -9.15 -8.06 8.82
N SER A 389 -10.39 -8.13 9.30
CA SER A 389 -11.51 -7.36 8.78
C SER A 389 -11.27 -5.85 8.92
N ALA A 390 -10.76 -5.40 10.07
CA ALA A 390 -10.43 -3.99 10.29
C ALA A 390 -9.40 -3.44 9.28
N PHE A 391 -8.50 -4.27 8.74
CA PHE A 391 -7.55 -3.84 7.69
C PHE A 391 -8.19 -3.63 6.32
N LYS A 392 -9.33 -4.27 6.04
CA LYS A 392 -10.05 -4.13 4.77
C LYS A 392 -10.84 -2.83 4.72
N PHE A 393 -11.24 -2.30 5.87
CA PHE A 393 -12.12 -1.15 5.98
C PHE A 393 -11.35 0.16 6.19
N LEU A 394 -11.99 1.25 5.79
CA LEU A 394 -11.53 2.60 6.08
C LEU A 394 -11.76 2.90 7.57
N PRO A 395 -10.87 3.68 8.22
CA PRO A 395 -10.94 3.94 9.65
C PRO A 395 -12.09 4.90 9.98
N ASN A 396 -13.14 4.41 10.66
CA ASN A 396 -14.32 5.22 10.99
C ASN A 396 -14.32 5.72 12.44
N ASP A 397 -13.72 4.99 13.38
CA ASP A 397 -13.95 5.23 14.82
C ASP A 397 -12.70 5.54 15.65
N HIS A 398 -11.52 5.62 15.02
CA HIS A 398 -10.26 5.68 15.76
C HIS A 398 -9.76 7.11 16.04
N ILE A 399 -10.28 8.13 15.36
CA ILE A 399 -9.76 9.51 15.48
C ILE A 399 -10.11 10.15 16.82
N ASP A 400 -11.25 9.79 17.40
CA ASP A 400 -11.66 10.28 18.72
C ASP A 400 -11.20 9.38 19.87
N LYS A 401 -10.44 8.30 19.59
CA LYS A 401 -9.93 7.38 20.61
C LYS A 401 -8.51 7.77 21.03
N ASP A 402 -8.20 7.62 22.31
CA ASP A 402 -6.86 7.88 22.85
C ASP A 402 -5.79 6.96 22.26
N LEU A 403 -4.61 7.52 21.98
CA LEU A 403 -3.44 6.82 21.45
C LEU A 403 -3.02 5.68 22.37
N ASP A 404 -3.12 5.87 23.70
CA ASP A 404 -2.70 4.88 24.69
C ASP A 404 -3.41 3.53 24.52
N LYS A 405 -4.65 3.51 24.00
CA LYS A 405 -5.41 2.27 23.71
C LYS A 405 -4.81 1.44 22.57
N PHE A 406 -4.00 2.06 21.73
CA PHE A 406 -3.32 1.42 20.60
C PHE A 406 -1.82 1.24 20.86
N ALA A 407 -1.24 2.12 21.67
CA ALA A 407 0.19 2.09 21.95
C ALA A 407 0.58 1.04 23.01
N TYR A 408 -0.38 0.56 23.82
CA TYR A 408 -0.12 -0.37 24.91
C TYR A 408 -1.13 -1.52 24.97
N ASP A 409 -0.61 -2.73 25.14
CA ASP A 409 -1.38 -3.90 25.55
C ASP A 409 -1.25 -4.08 27.07
N ILE A 410 -2.38 -4.14 27.77
CA ILE A 410 -2.42 -4.43 29.21
C ILE A 410 -2.36 -5.93 29.41
N LEU A 411 -1.35 -6.40 30.14
CA LEU A 411 -1.19 -7.80 30.49
C LEU A 411 -1.93 -8.06 31.80
N TYR A 412 -2.92 -8.95 31.73
CA TYR A 412 -3.74 -9.35 32.88
C TYR A 412 -3.44 -10.79 33.32
N ASN A 413 -3.50 -11.02 34.63
CA ASN A 413 -3.59 -12.32 35.27
C ASN A 413 -4.91 -12.39 36.05
N GLY A 414 -5.95 -12.88 35.39
CA GLY A 414 -7.33 -12.89 35.89
C GLY A 414 -8.21 -11.80 35.27
N PRO A 415 -9.37 -11.49 35.88
CA PRO A 415 -10.35 -10.56 35.30
C PRO A 415 -9.81 -9.15 35.07
N ALA A 416 -10.12 -8.55 33.91
CA ALA A 416 -9.63 -7.23 33.51
C ALA A 416 -10.18 -6.06 34.36
N ASN A 417 -11.21 -6.30 35.19
CA ASN A 417 -11.87 -5.28 36.01
C ASN A 417 -11.19 -5.00 37.37
N THR A 418 -10.10 -5.70 37.72
CA THR A 418 -9.40 -5.47 39.00
C THR A 418 -7.97 -4.99 38.79
N LEU A 419 -7.55 -3.87 39.40
CA LEU A 419 -6.17 -3.37 39.24
C LEU A 419 -5.10 -4.41 39.63
N ARG A 420 -5.40 -5.26 40.62
CA ARG A 420 -4.51 -6.34 41.08
C ARG A 420 -4.22 -7.42 40.03
N SER A 421 -5.04 -7.53 38.98
CA SER A 421 -4.80 -8.49 37.89
C SER A 421 -3.83 -7.93 36.84
N VAL A 422 -3.53 -6.62 36.85
CA VAL A 422 -2.55 -6.05 35.93
C VAL A 422 -1.15 -6.50 36.32
N ILE A 423 -0.53 -7.30 35.46
CA ILE A 423 0.84 -7.80 35.65
C ILE A 423 1.89 -7.04 34.84
N GLY A 424 1.47 -6.26 33.86
CA GLY A 424 2.36 -5.46 33.04
C GLY A 424 1.66 -4.65 31.96
N LEU A 425 2.45 -3.82 31.29
CA LEU A 425 2.09 -3.07 30.10
C LEU A 425 3.15 -3.36 29.04
N ALA A 426 2.73 -3.76 27.85
CA ALA A 426 3.59 -4.00 26.71
C ALA A 426 3.34 -2.94 25.63
N GLU A 427 4.38 -2.29 25.15
CA GLU A 427 4.28 -1.35 24.02
C GLU A 427 3.96 -2.10 22.71
N ASN A 428 2.97 -1.63 21.96
CA ASN A 428 2.54 -2.22 20.69
C ASN A 428 2.91 -1.31 19.50
N GLU A 429 4.11 -1.50 18.96
CA GLU A 429 4.63 -0.71 17.82
C GLU A 429 3.71 -0.81 16.59
N THR A 430 3.13 -1.99 16.36
CA THR A 430 2.33 -2.26 15.15
C THR A 430 0.99 -1.52 15.19
N GLU A 431 0.26 -1.60 16.31
CA GLU A 431 -1.00 -0.88 16.47
C GLU A 431 -0.78 0.64 16.53
N LEU A 432 0.27 1.11 17.22
CA LEU A 432 0.65 2.53 17.19
C LEU A 432 0.96 3.02 15.77
N SER A 433 1.68 2.21 14.99
CA SER A 433 1.99 2.50 13.58
C SER A 433 0.73 2.60 12.70
N LYS A 434 -0.29 1.76 12.95
CA LYS A 434 -1.59 1.83 12.26
C LYS A 434 -2.37 3.07 12.69
N TYR A 435 -2.45 3.33 13.99
CA TYR A 435 -3.12 4.49 14.56
C TYR A 435 -2.59 5.79 13.92
N LEU A 436 -1.26 5.94 13.85
CA LEU A 436 -0.61 7.08 13.21
C LEU A 436 -0.94 7.17 11.72
N SER A 437 -0.86 6.06 10.97
CA SER A 437 -1.21 6.06 9.54
C SER A 437 -2.67 6.48 9.27
N SER A 438 -3.60 6.06 10.13
CA SER A 438 -5.00 6.47 10.07
C SER A 438 -5.14 7.99 10.29
N HIS A 439 -4.50 8.50 11.34
CA HIS A 439 -4.53 9.93 11.67
C HIS A 439 -3.89 10.79 10.57
N ILE A 440 -2.72 10.41 10.08
CA ILE A 440 -2.03 11.10 8.98
C ILE A 440 -2.95 11.20 7.75
N THR A 441 -3.61 10.09 7.37
CA THR A 441 -4.52 10.05 6.22
C THR A 441 -5.71 10.98 6.41
N ALA A 442 -6.33 10.95 7.59
CA ALA A 442 -7.49 11.78 7.88
C ALA A 442 -7.14 13.26 8.00
N HIS A 443 -6.06 13.64 8.69
CA HIS A 443 -5.61 15.02 8.76
C HIS A 443 -5.25 15.58 7.37
N ARG A 444 -4.67 14.75 6.48
CA ARG A 444 -4.40 15.13 5.09
C ARG A 444 -5.69 15.39 4.32
N LEU A 445 -6.65 14.46 4.38
CA LEU A 445 -7.90 14.55 3.61
C LEU A 445 -8.92 15.55 4.17
N CYS A 446 -8.87 15.84 5.47
CA CYS A 446 -9.87 16.64 6.17
C CYS A 446 -9.39 17.95 6.76
N HIS A 447 -8.08 18.23 6.71
CA HIS A 447 -7.46 19.42 7.32
C HIS A 447 -7.95 19.67 8.76
N ILE A 448 -8.01 18.59 9.56
CA ILE A 448 -8.57 18.63 10.92
C ILE A 448 -7.77 19.64 11.77
N ASN A 449 -8.44 20.68 12.25
CA ASN A 449 -7.83 21.83 12.93
C ASN A 449 -7.99 21.79 14.46
N LYS A 450 -8.37 20.64 15.04
CA LYS A 450 -8.63 20.53 16.49
C LYS A 450 -7.33 20.48 17.28
N LYS A 451 -7.36 20.99 18.53
CA LYS A 451 -6.33 20.81 19.57
C LYS A 451 -5.96 19.32 19.61
N ASP A 452 -4.82 19.01 19.01
CA ASP A 452 -4.43 17.63 18.83
C ASP A 452 -3.93 17.05 20.16
N ASN A 453 -4.71 16.12 20.73
CA ASN A 453 -4.34 15.37 21.93
C ASN A 453 -3.27 14.30 21.61
N VAL A 454 -3.07 13.95 20.33
CA VAL A 454 -2.12 12.93 19.90
C VAL A 454 -0.69 13.39 20.09
N LEU A 455 -0.31 14.61 19.68
CA LEU A 455 1.05 15.12 19.89
C LEU A 455 1.52 15.10 21.36
N PRO A 456 0.74 15.56 22.36
CA PRO A 456 1.08 15.39 23.76
C PRO A 456 1.26 13.93 24.19
N GLN A 457 0.37 13.02 23.76
CA GLN A 457 0.47 11.59 24.07
C GLN A 457 1.71 10.96 23.42
N LEU A 458 2.04 11.34 22.18
CA LEU A 458 3.28 10.95 21.50
C LEU A 458 4.52 11.43 22.25
N LYS A 459 4.52 12.68 22.72
CA LYS A 459 5.62 13.21 23.55
C LYS A 459 5.79 12.43 24.84
N GLN A 460 4.73 11.85 25.41
CA GLN A 460 4.80 10.98 26.58
C GLN A 460 5.31 9.58 26.22
N PHE A 461 4.74 8.95 25.20
CA PHE A 461 5.11 7.61 24.73
C PHE A 461 6.60 7.54 24.37
N PHE A 462 7.12 8.51 23.61
CA PHE A 462 8.50 8.52 23.14
C PHE A 462 9.49 9.02 24.20
N ARG A 463 9.14 9.16 25.48
CA ARG A 463 10.13 9.54 26.50
C ARG A 463 11.14 8.41 26.74
N GLY A 464 12.41 8.80 26.80
CA GLY A 464 13.52 7.98 27.24
C GLY A 464 13.84 6.82 26.30
N GLN A 465 13.93 5.60 26.83
CA GLN A 465 14.20 4.38 26.07
C GLN A 465 13.30 4.23 24.83
N ASN A 466 12.02 4.62 24.92
CA ASN A 466 11.07 4.51 23.82
C ASN A 466 11.42 5.41 22.62
N ALA A 467 12.02 6.59 22.82
CA ALA A 467 12.53 7.43 21.73
C ALA A 467 13.50 6.66 20.84
N LEU A 468 14.31 5.80 21.43
CA LEU A 468 15.40 5.12 20.75
C LEU A 468 15.01 3.71 20.29
N GLN A 469 14.19 2.99 21.07
CA GLN A 469 13.77 1.62 20.78
C GLN A 469 12.82 1.57 19.56
N PHE A 470 11.95 2.57 19.41
CA PHE A 470 10.97 2.67 18.32
C PHE A 470 11.42 3.64 17.22
N PHE A 471 12.71 3.67 16.90
CA PHE A 471 13.27 4.57 15.89
C PHE A 471 12.63 4.42 14.50
N ARG A 472 12.08 3.24 14.20
CA ARG A 472 11.35 2.95 12.95
C ARG A 472 10.10 3.81 12.78
N LEU A 473 9.54 4.32 13.88
CA LEU A 473 8.37 5.20 13.85
C LEU A 473 8.72 6.67 13.67
N TRP A 474 9.99 7.08 13.78
CA TRP A 474 10.39 8.50 13.66
C TRP A 474 9.86 9.15 12.40
N GLU A 475 9.95 8.46 11.27
CA GLU A 475 9.42 8.95 10.01
C GLU A 475 7.91 9.24 10.08
N LYS A 476 7.10 8.32 10.61
CA LYS A 476 5.64 8.51 10.75
C LYS A 476 5.31 9.66 11.70
N LEU A 477 6.11 9.88 12.74
CA LEU A 477 5.95 11.02 13.64
C LEU A 477 6.22 12.34 12.92
N TYR A 478 7.28 12.38 12.10
CA TYR A 478 7.58 13.56 11.29
C TYR A 478 6.48 13.81 10.25
N GLN A 479 5.99 12.76 9.57
CA GLN A 479 4.84 12.85 8.66
C GLN A 479 3.62 13.45 9.37
N TYR A 480 3.30 12.95 10.57
CA TYR A 480 2.19 13.47 11.36
C TYR A 480 2.36 14.96 11.64
N GLY A 481 3.50 15.38 12.19
CA GLY A 481 3.72 16.79 12.50
C GLY A 481 3.78 17.71 11.27
N VAL A 482 4.21 17.20 10.10
CA VAL A 482 4.17 17.95 8.82
C VAL A 482 2.73 18.13 8.35
N ILE A 483 1.94 17.05 8.31
CA ILE A 483 0.54 17.09 7.86
C ILE A 483 -0.35 17.93 8.79
N THR A 484 -0.09 17.90 10.10
CA THR A 484 -0.81 18.76 11.07
C THR A 484 -0.26 20.18 11.13
N ASN A 485 0.79 20.53 10.37
CA ASN A 485 1.46 21.83 10.38
C ASN A 485 1.97 22.25 11.78
N GLN A 486 2.51 21.30 12.56
CA GLN A 486 2.96 21.46 13.94
C GLN A 486 4.48 21.51 14.06
N SER A 487 5.10 22.43 13.34
CA SER A 487 6.55 22.37 13.11
C SER A 487 7.42 22.71 14.32
N ASN A 488 6.92 23.47 15.30
CA ASN A 488 7.63 23.64 16.57
C ASN A 488 7.77 22.30 17.31
N SER A 489 6.72 21.46 17.26
CA SER A 489 6.78 20.12 17.83
C SER A 489 7.75 19.20 17.08
N LEU A 490 7.88 19.35 15.75
CA LEU A 490 8.88 18.61 14.96
C LEU A 490 10.31 18.93 15.41
N LYS A 491 10.63 20.23 15.55
CA LYS A 491 11.94 20.70 16.00
C LYS A 491 12.28 20.17 17.40
N LEU A 492 11.37 20.36 18.35
CA LEU A 492 11.56 19.87 19.72
C LEU A 492 11.73 18.34 19.76
N PHE A 493 11.02 17.61 18.90
CA PHE A 493 11.16 16.16 18.82
C PHE A 493 12.52 15.72 18.26
N LYS A 494 13.02 16.40 17.21
CA LYS A 494 14.37 16.14 16.67
C LYS A 494 15.46 16.43 17.69
N GLU A 495 15.40 17.59 18.35
CA GLU A 495 16.34 17.96 19.42
C GLU A 495 16.29 16.96 20.58
N TYR A 496 15.08 16.50 20.93
CA TYR A 496 14.89 15.49 21.97
C TYR A 496 15.52 14.14 21.58
N ILE A 497 15.28 13.63 20.38
CA ILE A 497 15.92 12.41 19.88
C ILE A 497 17.45 12.54 19.94
N ASP A 498 18.00 13.66 19.46
CA ASP A 498 19.45 13.88 19.48
C ASP A 498 20.01 13.86 20.91
N SER A 499 19.27 14.43 21.87
CA SER A 499 19.64 14.41 23.29
C SER A 499 19.62 13.00 23.90
N GLU A 500 18.66 12.15 23.51
CA GLU A 500 18.59 10.76 23.98
C GLU A 500 19.64 9.87 23.30
N ILE A 501 19.99 10.13 22.03
CA ILE A 501 21.06 9.39 21.31
C ILE A 501 22.40 9.55 22.06
N ILE A 502 22.71 10.75 22.56
CA ILE A 502 23.98 11.03 23.26
C ILE A 502 24.12 10.19 24.54
N LYS A 503 23.00 9.78 25.16
CA LYS A 503 22.97 8.93 26.36
C LYS A 503 23.21 7.44 26.08
N ILE A 504 23.41 7.04 24.83
CA ILE A 504 23.69 5.64 24.50
C ILE A 504 25.15 5.30 24.79
N GLU A 505 25.37 4.20 25.50
CA GLU A 505 26.65 3.53 25.66
C GLU A 505 26.65 2.18 24.93
N GLY A 506 27.55 2.02 23.96
CA GLY A 506 27.81 0.75 23.30
C GLY A 506 28.58 -0.19 24.21
N VAL A 507 27.97 -1.33 24.55
CA VAL A 507 28.50 -2.28 25.54
C VAL A 507 28.82 -3.63 24.90
N MET A 508 29.95 -4.21 25.30
CA MET A 508 30.35 -5.56 24.88
C MET A 508 29.45 -6.64 25.52
N PRO A 509 28.82 -7.54 24.76
CA PRO A 509 27.86 -8.54 25.27
C PRO A 509 28.36 -9.41 26.43
N LYS A 510 29.62 -9.88 26.38
CA LYS A 510 30.19 -10.79 27.39
C LYS A 510 30.83 -10.07 28.58
N SER A 511 31.68 -9.07 28.33
CA SER A 511 32.45 -8.39 29.38
C SER A 511 31.73 -7.21 30.02
N LYS A 512 30.63 -6.75 29.40
CA LYS A 512 29.88 -5.54 29.76
C LYS A 512 30.72 -4.26 29.84
N ARG A 513 31.90 -4.25 29.19
CA ARG A 513 32.75 -3.06 29.07
C ARG A 513 32.19 -2.13 27.99
N ILE A 514 32.25 -0.83 28.26
CA ILE A 514 31.89 0.22 27.30
C ILE A 514 32.97 0.31 26.22
N SER A 515 32.55 0.49 24.96
CA SER A 515 33.44 0.68 23.82
C SER A 515 33.18 2.02 23.15
N LEU A 516 34.12 2.96 23.26
CA LEU A 516 33.96 4.33 22.75
C LEU A 516 33.76 4.37 21.22
N ASN A 517 34.49 3.55 20.46
CA ASN A 517 34.37 3.53 18.99
C ASN A 517 33.02 2.97 18.54
N PHE A 518 32.54 1.92 19.22
CA PHE A 518 31.23 1.34 18.97
C PHE A 518 30.11 2.33 19.29
N THR A 519 30.19 3.00 20.45
CA THR A 519 29.28 4.08 20.83
C THR A 519 29.23 5.18 19.78
N LYS A 520 30.39 5.71 19.37
CA LYS A 520 30.49 6.78 18.36
C LYS A 520 29.85 6.38 17.02
N LYS A 521 30.02 5.13 16.58
CA LYS A 521 29.43 4.62 15.36
C LYS A 521 27.90 4.52 15.46
N ILE A 522 27.37 3.97 16.56
CA ILE A 522 25.92 3.93 16.82
C ILE A 522 25.33 5.35 16.84
N HIS A 523 25.97 6.30 17.54
CA HIS A 523 25.52 7.69 17.58
C HIS A 523 25.48 8.32 16.18
N LYS A 524 26.53 8.14 15.39
CA LYS A 524 26.60 8.66 14.02
C LYS A 524 25.48 8.08 13.16
N ASP A 525 25.32 6.77 13.15
CA ASP A 525 24.35 6.10 12.27
C ASP A 525 22.90 6.39 12.69
N LEU A 526 22.60 6.48 13.99
CA LEU A 526 21.28 6.90 14.48
C LEU A 526 20.96 8.36 14.15
N LYS A 527 21.94 9.27 14.24
CA LYS A 527 21.75 10.67 13.84
C LYS A 527 21.44 10.79 12.36
N ILE A 528 22.19 10.09 11.51
CA ILE A 528 21.90 10.01 10.07
C ILE A 528 20.49 9.44 9.86
N PHE A 529 20.14 8.33 10.51
CA PHE A 529 18.81 7.73 10.37
C PHE A 529 17.68 8.70 10.76
N SER A 530 17.86 9.47 11.84
CA SER A 530 16.94 10.52 12.26
C SER A 530 16.81 11.63 11.22
N GLU A 531 17.92 12.10 10.65
CA GLU A 531 17.93 13.09 9.57
C GLU A 531 17.21 12.57 8.32
N LEU A 532 17.48 11.33 7.90
CA LEU A 532 16.82 10.71 6.75
C LEU A 532 15.30 10.56 6.97
N SER A 533 14.90 10.17 8.19
CA SER A 533 13.48 10.06 8.58
C SER A 533 12.75 11.40 8.48
N LEU A 534 13.43 12.51 8.79
CA LEU A 534 12.88 13.85 8.66
C LEU A 534 12.90 14.33 7.21
N SER A 535 14.04 14.18 6.51
CA SER A 535 14.24 14.63 5.13
C SER A 535 13.26 14.03 4.13
N ILE A 536 12.94 12.73 4.24
CA ILE A 536 11.96 12.10 3.35
C ILE A 536 10.57 12.73 3.47
N THR A 537 10.23 13.23 4.67
CA THR A 537 8.98 13.92 4.93
C THR A 537 9.05 15.37 4.41
N LEU A 538 10.16 16.06 4.66
CA LEU A 538 10.37 17.42 4.16
C LEU A 538 10.40 17.49 2.62
N GLY A 539 10.78 16.40 1.94
CA GLY A 539 10.72 16.26 0.48
C GLY A 539 9.32 16.49 -0.12
N LEU A 540 8.26 16.37 0.68
CA LEU A 540 6.88 16.65 0.25
C LEU A 540 6.58 18.16 0.15
N LEU A 541 7.38 19.02 0.78
CA LEU A 541 7.14 20.45 0.87
C LEU A 541 7.78 21.22 -0.29
N ASP A 542 7.51 22.52 -0.39
CA ASP A 542 7.98 23.46 -1.41
C ASP A 542 9.47 23.83 -1.29
N LEU A 543 10.34 22.81 -1.36
CA LEU A 543 11.78 22.93 -1.25
C LEU A 543 12.39 23.64 -2.46
N ARG A 544 13.37 24.50 -2.20
CA ARG A 544 14.25 25.06 -3.24
C ARG A 544 15.22 23.98 -3.74
N GLU A 545 15.81 24.28 -4.89
CA GLU A 545 16.91 23.48 -5.41
C GLU A 545 18.12 23.50 -4.45
N TYR A 546 18.81 22.36 -4.34
CA TYR A 546 20.03 22.29 -3.57
C TYR A 546 21.18 22.99 -4.32
N PRO A 547 21.96 23.87 -3.67
CA PRO A 547 23.00 24.63 -4.36
C PRO A 547 24.11 23.74 -4.92
N GLU A 548 24.52 23.98 -6.16
CA GLU A 548 25.61 23.23 -6.82
C GLU A 548 27.00 23.63 -6.28
N SER A 549 27.18 24.88 -5.85
CA SER A 549 28.44 25.38 -5.29
C SER A 549 28.29 25.94 -3.87
N LEU A 550 29.33 25.78 -3.06
CA LEU A 550 29.46 26.44 -1.75
C LEU A 550 29.41 27.97 -1.87
N TRP A 551 29.73 28.53 -3.04
CA TRP A 551 29.70 29.98 -3.29
C TRP A 551 28.28 30.52 -3.52
N ASP A 552 27.32 29.64 -3.83
CA ASP A 552 25.90 29.98 -3.98
C ASP A 552 25.20 30.15 -2.60
N LEU A 553 25.90 29.83 -1.51
CA LEU A 553 25.46 30.02 -0.13
C LEU A 553 25.61 31.50 0.29
N SER A 554 24.92 32.41 -0.41
CA SER A 554 24.73 33.76 0.12
C SER A 554 23.91 33.69 1.42
N GLY A 555 24.47 34.21 2.52
CA GLY A 555 23.95 33.98 3.87
C GLY A 555 22.49 34.38 4.07
N GLY A 556 21.70 33.49 4.68
CA GLY A 556 20.35 33.79 5.18
C GLY A 556 19.16 33.35 4.31
N GLN A 557 19.36 32.54 3.27
CA GLN A 557 18.25 32.03 2.45
C GLN A 557 17.52 30.84 3.11
N SER A 558 16.19 30.78 2.92
CA SER A 558 15.37 29.65 3.37
C SER A 558 15.51 28.46 2.41
N ALA A 559 15.44 27.24 2.94
CA ALA A 559 15.35 26.01 2.14
C ALA A 559 14.02 25.86 1.38
N PHE A 560 13.02 26.72 1.63
CA PHE A 560 11.70 26.68 0.97
C PHE A 560 11.47 27.91 0.09
N PHE A 561 10.62 27.77 -0.93
CA PHE A 561 10.18 28.91 -1.75
C PHE A 561 9.41 29.91 -0.90
N ASN A 562 8.41 29.44 -0.15
CA ASN A 562 7.66 30.27 0.77
C ASN A 562 8.28 30.21 2.16
N LYS A 563 8.52 31.38 2.79
CA LYS A 563 9.08 31.46 4.13
C LYS A 563 8.08 30.84 5.14
N LYS A 564 8.28 29.57 5.48
CA LYS A 564 7.51 28.86 6.51
C LYS A 564 8.08 29.19 7.89
N ILE A 565 7.59 30.28 8.51
CA ILE A 565 8.10 30.86 9.78
C ILE A 565 8.48 29.80 10.82
N HIS A 566 7.68 28.74 10.93
CA HIS A 566 7.87 27.72 11.95
C HIS A 566 8.65 26.46 11.49
N ILE A 567 8.88 26.24 10.18
CA ILE A 567 9.70 25.12 9.64
C ILE A 567 11.13 25.59 9.31
N ASN A 568 11.30 26.87 8.97
CA ASN A 568 12.62 27.43 8.62
C ASN A 568 13.68 27.28 9.72
N GLY A 569 13.28 27.14 10.99
CA GLY A 569 14.22 26.90 12.09
C GLY A 569 14.66 25.44 12.27
N LEU A 570 14.21 24.54 11.39
CA LEU A 570 14.51 23.10 11.39
C LEU A 570 15.49 22.70 10.28
N ILE A 571 15.50 23.46 9.18
CA ILE A 571 16.25 23.14 7.96
C ILE A 571 16.86 24.42 7.40
N ASP A 572 18.19 24.43 7.32
CA ASP A 572 18.95 25.52 6.73
C ASP A 572 19.21 25.23 5.25
N TYR A 573 19.18 26.26 4.41
CA TYR A 573 19.56 26.16 3.01
C TYR A 573 21.01 25.68 2.89
N GLY A 574 21.24 24.67 2.06
CA GLY A 574 22.55 24.02 1.88
C GLY A 574 22.96 23.02 2.97
N SER A 575 22.13 22.80 3.99
CA SER A 575 22.40 21.75 5.00
C SER A 575 22.29 20.33 4.42
N ASN A 576 22.84 19.33 5.12
CA ASN A 576 22.63 17.92 4.78
C ASN A 576 21.14 17.54 4.75
N LEU A 577 20.35 18.09 5.69
CA LEU A 577 18.91 17.85 5.75
C LEU A 577 18.22 18.38 4.49
N HIS A 578 18.62 19.57 4.00
CA HIS A 578 18.17 20.14 2.72
C HIS A 578 18.57 19.27 1.53
N LYS A 579 19.84 18.84 1.48
CA LYS A 579 20.36 17.94 0.45
C LYS A 579 19.51 16.67 0.35
N TYR A 580 19.35 15.95 1.45
CA TYR A 580 18.61 14.68 1.46
C TYR A 580 17.13 14.87 1.11
N ALA A 581 16.49 15.93 1.60
CA ALA A 581 15.08 16.19 1.32
C ALA A 581 14.85 16.50 -0.17
N TRP A 582 15.72 17.31 -0.76
CA TRP A 582 15.69 17.62 -2.19
C TRP A 582 15.97 16.36 -3.03
N GLN A 583 16.98 15.56 -2.68
CA GLN A 583 17.29 14.28 -3.34
C GLN A 583 16.09 13.32 -3.33
N PHE A 584 15.43 13.13 -2.18
CA PHE A 584 14.24 12.27 -2.09
C PHE A 584 13.12 12.76 -3.00
N ARG A 585 12.87 14.08 -3.05
CA ARG A 585 11.86 14.68 -3.92
C ARG A 585 12.17 14.40 -5.39
N GLN A 586 13.38 14.70 -5.84
CA GLN A 586 13.75 14.60 -7.25
C GLN A 586 13.81 13.16 -7.76
N SER A 587 14.25 12.22 -6.91
CA SER A 587 14.27 10.78 -7.23
C SER A 587 12.92 10.08 -7.04
N ASN A 588 11.85 10.80 -6.69
CA ASN A 588 10.55 10.23 -6.31
C ASN A 588 10.61 9.18 -5.19
N LEU A 589 11.63 9.21 -4.32
CA LEU A 589 11.72 8.33 -3.15
C LEU A 589 11.04 8.95 -1.91
N ILE A 590 9.91 9.60 -2.13
CA ILE A 590 9.00 10.17 -1.12
C ILE A 590 7.80 9.25 -0.83
N ARG A 591 7.04 9.56 0.21
CA ARG A 591 5.79 8.86 0.55
C ARG A 591 4.63 9.32 -0.32
N HIS A 592 4.49 8.68 -1.48
CA HIS A 592 3.50 9.03 -2.50
C HIS A 592 2.04 9.06 -2.01
N HIS A 593 1.67 8.25 -1.02
CA HIS A 593 0.32 8.29 -0.45
C HIS A 593 -0.01 9.61 0.28
N LEU A 594 1.01 10.45 0.54
CA LEU A 594 0.86 11.80 1.08
C LEU A 594 0.83 12.89 0.00
N VAL A 595 1.15 12.55 -1.25
CA VAL A 595 0.96 13.46 -2.38
C VAL A 595 -0.54 13.63 -2.60
N ALA A 596 -1.03 14.86 -2.55
CA ALA A 596 -2.45 15.19 -2.52
C ALA A 596 -3.12 15.00 -3.89
N TRP A 597 -2.39 15.25 -4.98
CA TRP A 597 -2.87 15.05 -6.34
C TRP A 597 -1.98 14.08 -7.13
N PRO A 598 -2.54 13.09 -7.87
CA PRO A 598 -1.76 12.12 -8.62
C PRO A 598 -0.72 12.76 -9.54
N LEU A 599 0.48 12.18 -9.58
CA LEU A 599 1.60 12.58 -10.42
C LEU A 599 2.15 14.02 -10.22
N ALA A 600 1.68 14.78 -9.23
CA ALA A 600 2.22 16.11 -8.93
C ALA A 600 3.73 16.11 -8.64
N ASN A 601 4.27 15.02 -8.08
CA ASN A 601 5.71 14.87 -7.82
C ASN A 601 6.52 14.46 -9.07
N PHE A 602 5.84 13.97 -10.13
CA PHE A 602 6.43 13.58 -11.41
C PHE A 602 6.52 14.73 -12.41
N CYS A 603 5.93 15.89 -12.12
CA CYS A 603 5.96 17.04 -13.01
C CYS A 603 6.93 18.13 -12.52
N ASN A 604 6.97 19.23 -13.27
CA ASN A 604 7.68 20.48 -12.97
C ASN A 604 7.10 21.29 -11.80
N TYR A 605 6.34 20.67 -10.89
CA TYR A 605 5.75 21.36 -9.75
C TYR A 605 6.69 21.30 -8.54
N ASP A 606 7.22 22.45 -8.14
CA ASP A 606 8.12 22.57 -6.98
C ASP A 606 7.42 23.06 -5.70
N GLY A 607 6.09 23.13 -5.73
CA GLY A 607 5.29 23.52 -4.58
C GLY A 607 5.05 22.40 -3.56
N ASP A 608 4.12 22.66 -2.65
CA ASP A 608 3.78 21.77 -1.55
C ASP A 608 2.90 20.61 -2.04
N LEU A 609 3.46 19.40 -2.10
CA LEU A 609 2.80 18.20 -2.60
C LEU A 609 1.70 17.70 -1.69
N THR A 610 1.62 18.19 -0.44
CA THR A 610 0.57 17.81 0.51
C THR A 610 -0.72 18.62 0.34
N CYS A 611 -0.73 19.58 -0.59
CA CYS A 611 -1.83 20.52 -0.78
C CYS A 611 -2.33 20.52 -2.23
N GLU A 612 -3.46 19.85 -2.48
CA GLU A 612 -4.07 19.72 -3.80
C GLU A 612 -4.50 21.07 -4.37
N THR A 613 -5.02 21.98 -3.56
CA THR A 613 -5.47 23.30 -4.04
C THR A 613 -4.33 24.13 -4.64
N LYS A 614 -3.11 24.02 -4.10
CA LYS A 614 -1.95 24.71 -4.67
C LYS A 614 -1.49 24.06 -5.98
N PHE A 615 -1.64 22.74 -6.12
CA PHE A 615 -1.31 22.04 -7.34
C PHE A 615 -2.34 22.32 -8.46
N LEU A 616 -3.63 22.27 -8.14
CA LEU A 616 -4.71 22.53 -9.11
C LEU A 616 -4.70 23.97 -9.65
N ASN A 617 -4.13 24.92 -8.90
CA ASN A 617 -3.94 26.30 -9.33
C ASN A 617 -2.59 26.54 -10.05
N PHE A 618 -1.76 25.50 -10.23
CA PHE A 618 -0.49 25.61 -10.93
C PHE A 618 -0.70 25.57 -12.45
N GLU A 619 -0.15 26.56 -13.15
CA GLU A 619 -0.31 26.68 -14.60
C GLU A 619 0.62 25.70 -15.35
N ASN A 620 0.06 24.98 -16.33
CA ASN A 620 0.79 24.12 -17.26
C ASN A 620 1.69 23.04 -16.59
N PRO A 621 1.13 22.12 -15.79
CA PRO A 621 1.88 20.99 -15.24
C PRO A 621 2.38 20.08 -16.37
N LYS A 622 3.70 19.82 -16.41
CA LYS A 622 4.35 18.96 -17.41
C LYS A 622 5.14 17.85 -16.74
N LEU A 623 4.85 16.60 -17.13
CA LEU A 623 5.56 15.43 -16.62
C LEU A 623 7.03 15.46 -17.04
N ASP A 624 7.90 15.02 -16.14
CA ASP A 624 9.33 14.87 -16.36
C ASP A 624 9.65 13.45 -16.83
N GLU A 625 10.18 13.31 -18.04
CA GLU A 625 10.47 12.00 -18.65
C GLU A 625 11.54 11.21 -17.89
N LYS A 626 12.50 11.87 -17.22
CA LYS A 626 13.49 11.17 -16.38
C LYS A 626 12.80 10.58 -15.15
N LYS A 627 11.91 11.31 -14.49
CA LYS A 627 11.12 10.84 -13.35
C LYS A 627 10.19 9.67 -13.73
N LEU A 628 9.63 9.70 -14.93
CA LEU A 628 8.82 8.59 -15.46
C LEU A 628 9.69 7.36 -15.78
N ALA A 629 10.80 7.54 -16.50
CA ALA A 629 11.71 6.47 -16.89
C ALA A 629 12.32 5.73 -15.70
N PHE A 630 12.60 6.45 -14.61
CA PHE A 630 13.11 5.91 -13.35
C PHE A 630 12.04 5.85 -12.26
N SER A 631 10.77 5.64 -12.60
CA SER A 631 9.72 5.54 -11.59
C SER A 631 10.00 4.37 -10.62
N PRO A 632 9.94 4.57 -9.29
CA PRO A 632 10.14 3.50 -8.31
C PRO A 632 8.95 2.52 -8.24
N ARG A 633 7.82 2.87 -8.87
CA ARG A 633 6.58 2.12 -8.80
C ARG A 633 5.84 2.16 -10.12
N PHE A 634 4.92 1.23 -10.29
CA PHE A 634 3.96 1.29 -11.37
C PHE A 634 3.07 2.55 -11.25
N ILE A 635 2.86 3.25 -12.37
CA ILE A 635 1.95 4.40 -12.48
C ILE A 635 0.61 3.87 -13.01
N HIS A 636 -0.46 4.01 -12.22
CA HIS A 636 -1.76 3.47 -12.60
C HIS A 636 -2.45 4.37 -13.63
N PHE A 637 -3.32 3.78 -14.46
CA PHE A 637 -4.06 4.51 -15.48
C PHE A 637 -4.93 5.63 -14.88
N ASP A 638 -5.59 5.36 -13.75
CA ASP A 638 -6.35 6.37 -13.02
C ASP A 638 -5.51 7.57 -12.60
N GLU A 639 -4.25 7.37 -12.21
CA GLU A 639 -3.36 8.46 -11.82
C GLU A 639 -2.98 9.33 -13.03
N TRP A 640 -2.77 8.70 -14.19
CA TRP A 640 -2.53 9.38 -15.46
C TRP A 640 -3.72 10.25 -15.86
N GLN A 641 -4.93 9.66 -15.84
CA GLN A 641 -6.16 10.37 -16.16
C GLN A 641 -6.39 11.57 -15.24
N LEU A 642 -6.29 11.39 -13.92
CA LEU A 642 -6.53 12.45 -12.94
C LEU A 642 -5.50 13.59 -13.03
N PHE A 643 -4.26 13.30 -13.42
CA PHE A 643 -3.26 14.34 -13.67
C PHE A 643 -3.68 15.27 -14.82
N HIS A 644 -4.10 14.70 -15.95
CA HIS A 644 -4.49 15.47 -17.13
C HIS A 644 -5.88 16.11 -17.05
N LEU A 645 -6.80 15.56 -16.23
CA LEU A 645 -8.16 16.08 -16.10
C LEU A 645 -8.20 17.54 -15.61
N GLY A 646 -7.36 17.88 -14.63
CA GLY A 646 -7.32 19.25 -14.10
C GLY A 646 -6.90 20.26 -15.16
N GLU A 647 -5.88 19.93 -15.95
CA GLU A 647 -5.38 20.77 -17.05
C GLU A 647 -6.44 20.91 -18.15
N GLU A 648 -7.14 19.83 -18.50
CA GLU A 648 -8.19 19.84 -19.53
C GLU A 648 -9.32 20.84 -19.20
N LEU A 649 -9.70 20.94 -17.92
CA LEU A 649 -10.72 21.89 -17.45
C LEU A 649 -10.26 23.36 -17.47
N THR A 650 -8.94 23.64 -17.57
CA THR A 650 -8.41 25.01 -17.71
C THR A 650 -8.48 25.52 -19.16
N LYS A 651 -8.58 24.61 -20.13
CA LYS A 651 -8.71 24.88 -21.57
C LYS A 651 -10.20 24.96 -21.95
N THR A 652 -10.52 24.91 -23.25
CA THR A 652 -11.87 24.60 -23.72
C THR A 652 -12.07 23.08 -23.66
N PRO A 653 -12.79 22.56 -22.64
CA PRO A 653 -12.72 21.14 -22.32
C PRO A 653 -13.42 20.27 -23.38
N ASN A 654 -12.73 19.24 -23.86
CA ASN A 654 -13.34 18.13 -24.58
C ASN A 654 -12.99 16.81 -23.90
N LEU A 655 -13.89 16.36 -23.02
CA LEU A 655 -13.64 15.18 -22.19
C LEU A 655 -13.62 13.85 -22.97
N ASN A 656 -14.19 13.79 -24.19
CA ASN A 656 -14.02 12.63 -25.06
C ASN A 656 -12.59 12.58 -25.62
N THR A 657 -12.06 13.72 -26.10
CA THR A 657 -10.68 13.82 -26.60
C THR A 657 -9.67 13.59 -25.48
N TRP A 658 -9.88 14.15 -24.29
CA TRP A 658 -9.04 13.87 -23.11
C TRP A 658 -8.96 12.37 -22.81
N MET A 659 -10.10 11.67 -22.85
CA MET A 659 -10.16 10.23 -22.61
C MET A 659 -9.41 9.44 -23.69
N GLU A 660 -9.61 9.77 -24.96
CA GLU A 660 -8.91 9.16 -26.10
C GLU A 660 -7.39 9.36 -26.00
N SER A 661 -6.93 10.60 -25.79
CA SER A 661 -5.51 10.92 -25.62
C SER A 661 -4.90 10.20 -24.42
N CYS A 662 -5.60 10.15 -23.28
CA CYS A 662 -5.14 9.39 -22.11
C CYS A 662 -4.97 7.90 -22.42
N ILE A 663 -5.93 7.28 -23.12
CA ILE A 663 -5.86 5.87 -23.50
C ILE A 663 -4.64 5.64 -24.40
N ASP A 664 -4.48 6.44 -25.47
CA ASP A 664 -3.44 6.25 -26.47
C ASP A 664 -2.03 6.50 -25.93
N GLU A 665 -1.84 7.58 -25.16
CA GLU A 665 -0.56 7.91 -24.54
C GLU A 665 -0.16 6.87 -23.49
N TYR A 666 -1.11 6.44 -22.65
CA TYR A 666 -0.82 5.46 -21.61
C TYR A 666 -0.54 4.07 -22.20
N LYS A 667 -1.28 3.68 -23.24
CA LYS A 667 -1.13 2.42 -23.96
C LYS A 667 0.22 2.34 -24.69
N SER A 668 0.57 3.38 -25.44
CA SER A 668 1.85 3.46 -26.17
C SER A 668 3.06 3.40 -25.24
N ARG A 669 2.96 3.97 -24.03
CA ARG A 669 4.02 3.94 -23.02
C ARG A 669 4.16 2.61 -22.28
N ASN A 670 3.04 1.98 -21.90
CA ASN A 670 3.08 0.91 -20.88
C ASN A 670 2.68 -0.49 -21.36
N PHE A 671 1.93 -0.62 -22.46
CA PHE A 671 1.27 -1.90 -22.82
C PHE A 671 1.37 -2.31 -24.28
N GLY A 672 1.89 -1.46 -25.17
CA GLY A 672 1.87 -1.77 -26.60
C GLY A 672 0.42 -1.88 -27.11
N GLN A 673 0.05 -2.94 -27.84
CA GLN A 673 -1.28 -3.04 -28.45
C GLN A 673 -2.40 -3.59 -27.54
N ASP A 674 -2.08 -4.28 -26.44
CA ASP A 674 -3.05 -5.02 -25.62
C ASP A 674 -3.44 -4.26 -24.34
N PHE A 675 -4.48 -3.42 -24.44
CA PHE A 675 -5.04 -2.66 -23.32
C PHE A 675 -6.56 -2.83 -23.30
N SER A 676 -7.13 -3.13 -22.12
CA SER A 676 -8.52 -3.57 -21.96
C SER A 676 -9.57 -2.46 -22.09
N ILE A 677 -9.17 -1.24 -22.44
CA ILE A 677 -10.06 -0.08 -22.56
C ILE A 677 -10.14 0.35 -24.03
N LYS A 678 -11.36 0.53 -24.54
CA LYS A 678 -11.61 1.06 -25.88
C LYS A 678 -12.68 2.14 -25.82
N LEU A 679 -12.41 3.29 -26.41
CA LEU A 679 -13.38 4.36 -26.62
C LEU A 679 -13.71 4.42 -28.11
N LEU A 680 -14.98 4.51 -28.44
CA LEU A 680 -15.47 4.78 -29.79
C LEU A 680 -16.35 6.02 -29.72
N VAL A 681 -16.07 7.04 -30.53
CA VAL A 681 -16.86 8.26 -30.60
C VAL A 681 -17.67 8.26 -31.90
N GLU A 682 -18.99 8.39 -31.77
CA GLU A 682 -19.95 8.46 -32.86
C GLU A 682 -20.42 9.91 -33.02
N ASN A 683 -19.98 10.55 -34.11
CA ASN A 683 -20.43 11.89 -34.46
C ASN A 683 -21.62 11.80 -35.40
N ASN A 684 -22.75 12.40 -35.00
CA ASN A 684 -23.90 12.55 -35.87
C ASN A 684 -24.00 14.03 -36.31
N GLU A 685 -23.60 14.31 -37.55
CA GLU A 685 -23.44 15.67 -38.09
C GLU A 685 -24.73 16.52 -38.03
N ASN A 686 -25.89 15.88 -37.88
CA ASN A 686 -27.20 16.54 -37.95
C ASN A 686 -27.80 16.96 -36.60
N THR A 687 -27.29 16.50 -35.45
CA THR A 687 -28.01 16.65 -34.16
C THR A 687 -27.28 17.41 -33.05
N ASN A 688 -26.04 17.88 -33.24
CA ASN A 688 -25.14 18.43 -32.18
C ASN A 688 -24.93 17.51 -30.95
N ILE A 689 -25.62 16.36 -30.90
CA ILE A 689 -25.48 15.31 -29.89
C ILE A 689 -24.36 14.39 -30.33
N ILE A 690 -23.33 14.29 -29.50
CA ILE A 690 -22.18 13.42 -29.67
C ILE A 690 -22.36 12.22 -28.73
N LYS A 691 -22.41 11.03 -29.31
CA LYS A 691 -22.48 9.77 -28.57
C LYS A 691 -21.08 9.16 -28.50
N SER A 692 -20.74 8.51 -27.39
CA SER A 692 -19.57 7.64 -27.34
C SER A 692 -19.86 6.32 -26.64
N LYS A 693 -19.06 5.30 -26.95
CA LYS A 693 -19.12 3.96 -26.38
C LYS A 693 -17.79 3.66 -25.71
N LEU A 694 -17.81 3.52 -24.39
CA LEU A 694 -16.67 3.04 -23.62
C LEU A 694 -16.83 1.54 -23.37
N LYS A 695 -15.84 0.75 -23.77
CA LYS A 695 -15.75 -0.67 -23.43
C LYS A 695 -14.61 -0.89 -22.46
N VAL A 696 -14.93 -1.52 -21.33
CA VAL A 696 -14.00 -1.87 -20.25
C VAL A 696 -13.99 -3.39 -20.10
N ASP A 697 -13.01 -4.02 -20.75
CA ASP A 697 -12.72 -5.46 -20.65
C ASP A 697 -11.82 -5.74 -19.43
N GLY A 698 -11.38 -6.99 -19.24
CA GLY A 698 -10.45 -7.36 -18.15
C GLY A 698 -11.13 -7.76 -16.84
N TYR A 699 -12.41 -8.19 -16.90
CA TYR A 699 -13.14 -8.84 -15.80
C TYR A 699 -14.08 -9.92 -16.32
N ASP A 700 -14.44 -10.82 -15.41
CA ASP A 700 -15.51 -11.78 -15.63
C ASP A 700 -16.86 -11.07 -15.82
N LYS A 701 -17.64 -11.56 -16.79
CA LYS A 701 -19.01 -11.09 -17.04
C LYS A 701 -19.91 -11.44 -15.86
N LYS A 702 -20.81 -10.53 -15.49
CA LYS A 702 -21.76 -10.70 -14.40
C LYS A 702 -23.18 -10.87 -14.94
N GLU A 703 -23.75 -12.06 -14.77
CA GLU A 703 -25.17 -12.29 -15.07
C GLU A 703 -26.11 -11.61 -14.05
N ILE A 704 -25.64 -11.45 -12.82
CA ILE A 704 -26.33 -10.77 -11.71
C ILE A 704 -25.41 -9.68 -11.17
N LEU A 705 -25.91 -8.45 -11.14
CA LEU A 705 -25.22 -7.29 -10.55
C LEU A 705 -25.78 -7.00 -9.16
N THR A 706 -24.92 -6.96 -8.14
CA THR A 706 -25.28 -6.40 -6.84
C THR A 706 -25.10 -4.88 -6.88
N LEU A 707 -26.22 -4.17 -6.97
CA LEU A 707 -26.25 -2.70 -7.03
C LEU A 707 -26.46 -2.12 -5.63
N ALA A 708 -25.71 -1.10 -5.28
CA ALA A 708 -25.84 -0.31 -4.06
C ALA A 708 -26.23 1.14 -4.37
N ILE A 709 -27.13 1.71 -3.57
CA ILE A 709 -27.43 3.15 -3.58
C ILE A 709 -27.05 3.76 -2.24
N ALA A 710 -26.31 4.86 -2.27
CA ALA A 710 -25.99 5.63 -1.08
C ALA A 710 -27.19 6.48 -0.63
N ASN A 711 -27.66 6.26 0.59
CA ASN A 711 -28.55 7.18 1.28
C ASN A 711 -27.69 8.23 2.00
N LEU A 712 -27.37 9.32 1.31
CA LEU A 712 -26.46 10.36 1.80
C LEU A 712 -27.14 11.73 1.76
N LYS A 713 -27.08 12.48 2.87
CA LYS A 713 -27.56 13.86 2.93
C LYS A 713 -26.52 14.80 2.34
N ILE A 714 -26.89 15.51 1.27
CA ILE A 714 -26.10 16.59 0.71
C ILE A 714 -26.58 17.92 1.29
N SER A 715 -25.66 18.66 1.89
CA SER A 715 -25.91 19.98 2.48
C SER A 715 -25.81 21.08 1.44
N GLU A 716 -26.81 21.95 1.38
CA GLU A 716 -26.76 23.17 0.55
C GLU A 716 -25.58 24.08 0.90
N ASN A 717 -25.20 24.13 2.19
CA ASN A 717 -24.04 24.90 2.62
C ASN A 717 -22.74 24.33 2.04
N ASP A 718 -22.62 23.01 1.87
CA ASP A 718 -21.42 22.39 1.32
C ASP A 718 -21.27 22.76 -0.17
N ILE A 719 -22.37 22.69 -0.93
CA ILE A 719 -22.43 23.11 -2.33
C ILE A 719 -22.06 24.59 -2.45
N ALA A 720 -22.70 25.46 -1.64
CA ALA A 720 -22.42 26.89 -1.65
C ALA A 720 -20.95 27.21 -1.29
N SER A 721 -20.37 26.47 -0.35
CA SER A 721 -18.97 26.63 0.03
C SER A 721 -17.99 26.19 -1.05
N ALA A 722 -18.34 25.20 -1.88
CA ALA A 722 -17.48 24.72 -2.96
C ALA A 722 -17.31 25.72 -4.12
N ILE A 723 -18.32 26.57 -4.37
CA ILE A 723 -18.33 27.55 -5.47
C ILE A 723 -17.91 28.96 -5.05
N ARG A 724 -17.76 29.23 -3.77
CA ARG A 724 -17.44 30.56 -3.24
C ARG A 724 -15.93 30.78 -3.14
N LYS A 725 -15.44 31.92 -3.62
CA LYS A 725 -14.02 32.31 -3.53
C LYS A 725 -13.58 32.67 -2.10
N ASP A 726 -14.50 33.08 -1.23
CA ASP A 726 -14.21 33.59 0.11
C ASP A 726 -14.25 32.52 1.22
N CYS A 727 -14.63 31.28 0.89
CA CYS A 727 -14.60 30.16 1.82
C CYS A 727 -13.99 28.90 1.16
N LYS A 728 -13.82 27.84 1.96
CA LYS A 728 -13.27 26.56 1.49
C LYS A 728 -14.37 25.49 1.46
N PRO A 729 -14.28 24.48 0.59
CA PRO A 729 -15.15 23.31 0.63
C PRO A 729 -15.14 22.64 2.01
N ASN A 730 -16.27 22.09 2.43
CA ASN A 730 -16.37 21.36 3.68
C ASN A 730 -15.69 19.99 3.56
N LEU A 731 -14.46 19.91 4.08
CA LEU A 731 -13.68 18.69 4.18
C LEU A 731 -13.67 18.13 5.62
N SER A 732 -14.65 18.45 6.46
CA SER A 732 -14.66 18.02 7.86
C SER A 732 -14.57 16.50 8.03
N PHE A 733 -13.98 16.07 9.15
CA PHE A 733 -13.88 14.64 9.47
C PHE A 733 -15.26 13.98 9.65
N ASP A 734 -16.26 14.67 10.21
CA ASP A 734 -17.63 14.15 10.32
C ASP A 734 -18.22 13.79 8.95
N ARG A 735 -18.01 14.67 7.94
CA ARG A 735 -18.44 14.39 6.57
C ARG A 735 -17.68 13.21 5.97
N GLN A 736 -16.38 13.10 6.24
CA GLN A 736 -15.57 11.98 5.77
C GLN A 736 -15.97 10.66 6.42
N GLN A 737 -16.25 10.66 7.71
CA GLN A 737 -16.68 9.47 8.45
C GLN A 737 -17.98 8.91 7.85
N LYS A 738 -18.96 9.79 7.58
CA LYS A 738 -20.20 9.42 6.88
C LYS A 738 -19.93 8.81 5.49
N LEU A 739 -18.97 9.34 4.74
CA LEU A 739 -18.56 8.76 3.46
C LEU A 739 -17.90 7.39 3.65
N PHE A 740 -17.01 7.24 4.63
CA PHE A 740 -16.38 5.96 4.90
C PHE A 740 -17.39 4.91 5.37
N ASP A 741 -18.42 5.27 6.14
CA ASP A 741 -19.53 4.37 6.49
C ASP A 741 -20.24 3.82 5.26
N ILE A 742 -20.50 4.68 4.27
CA ILE A 742 -21.08 4.28 2.98
C ILE A 742 -20.16 3.31 2.25
N LEU A 743 -18.88 3.68 2.09
CA LEU A 743 -17.90 2.87 1.36
C LEU A 743 -17.68 1.50 2.05
N ASN A 744 -17.50 1.48 3.37
CA ASN A 744 -17.34 0.25 4.15
C ASN A 744 -18.59 -0.63 4.09
N SER A 745 -19.78 -0.04 4.13
CA SER A 745 -21.04 -0.78 4.00
C SER A 745 -21.17 -1.41 2.61
N ALA A 746 -20.81 -0.70 1.54
CA ALA A 746 -20.81 -1.26 0.20
C ALA A 746 -19.85 -2.47 0.07
N LEU A 747 -18.70 -2.44 0.74
CA LEU A 747 -17.76 -3.57 0.78
C LEU A 747 -18.30 -4.76 1.59
N ARG A 748 -18.99 -4.50 2.71
CA ARG A 748 -19.64 -5.54 3.53
C ARG A 748 -20.77 -6.24 2.78
N GLU A 749 -21.57 -5.47 2.06
CA GLU A 749 -22.67 -5.98 1.26
C GLU A 749 -22.23 -6.57 -0.10
N HIS A 750 -20.92 -6.66 -0.34
CA HIS A 750 -20.35 -7.19 -1.59
C HIS A 750 -20.94 -6.53 -2.85
N ALA A 751 -21.17 -5.22 -2.79
CA ALA A 751 -21.70 -4.47 -3.92
C ALA A 751 -20.71 -4.49 -5.10
N ASP A 752 -21.24 -4.70 -6.31
CA ASP A 752 -20.47 -4.59 -7.54
C ASP A 752 -20.39 -3.13 -8.00
N LEU A 753 -21.48 -2.37 -7.86
CA LEU A 753 -21.60 -0.97 -8.28
C LEU A 753 -22.33 -0.15 -7.21
N LEU A 754 -21.72 0.93 -6.73
CA LEU A 754 -22.33 1.89 -5.81
C LEU A 754 -22.61 3.21 -6.52
N ILE A 755 -23.86 3.68 -6.43
CA ILE A 755 -24.32 4.93 -7.03
C ILE A 755 -24.58 5.95 -5.93
N MET A 756 -24.02 7.14 -6.09
CA MET A 756 -24.17 8.26 -5.17
C MET A 756 -24.84 9.46 -5.87
N PRO A 757 -25.45 10.36 -5.10
CA PRO A 757 -26.17 11.49 -5.69
C PRO A 757 -25.26 12.51 -6.43
N GLU A 758 -25.89 13.44 -7.14
CA GLU A 758 -25.25 14.60 -7.77
C GLU A 758 -24.58 15.50 -6.71
N VAL A 759 -23.45 16.17 -7.03
CA VAL A 759 -22.72 17.09 -6.13
C VAL A 759 -22.42 16.55 -4.73
N ALA A 760 -22.23 15.23 -4.61
CA ALA A 760 -22.05 14.56 -3.32
C ALA A 760 -20.60 14.67 -2.79
N ILE A 761 -19.62 14.62 -3.69
CA ILE A 761 -18.21 14.40 -3.36
C ILE A 761 -17.37 15.65 -3.65
N PRO A 762 -16.60 16.17 -2.67
CA PRO A 762 -15.65 17.25 -2.90
C PRO A 762 -14.56 16.87 -3.91
N VAL A 763 -14.12 17.84 -4.72
CA VAL A 763 -13.03 17.67 -5.70
C VAL A 763 -11.75 17.13 -5.04
N SER A 764 -11.42 17.62 -3.84
CA SER A 764 -10.26 17.16 -3.06
C SER A 764 -10.27 15.66 -2.72
N TRP A 765 -11.44 15.01 -2.69
CA TRP A 765 -11.56 13.59 -2.39
C TRP A 765 -11.58 12.69 -3.64
N LEU A 766 -11.59 13.26 -4.85
CA LEU A 766 -11.63 12.50 -6.10
C LEU A 766 -10.48 11.47 -6.20
N PRO A 767 -9.19 11.82 -5.97
CA PRO A 767 -8.10 10.83 -6.02
C PRO A 767 -8.28 9.69 -5.01
N PHE A 768 -8.82 9.99 -3.82
CA PHE A 768 -9.10 8.99 -2.80
C PHE A 768 -10.20 8.01 -3.25
N MET A 769 -11.29 8.52 -3.81
CA MET A 769 -12.40 7.72 -4.31
C MET A 769 -11.96 6.76 -5.42
N VAL A 770 -11.16 7.25 -6.37
CA VAL A 770 -10.66 6.43 -7.47
C VAL A 770 -9.64 5.38 -6.99
N ALA A 771 -8.74 5.76 -6.07
CA ALA A 771 -7.82 4.80 -5.46
C ALA A 771 -8.55 3.74 -4.60
N PHE A 772 -9.70 4.07 -3.99
CA PHE A 772 -10.56 3.11 -3.32
C PHE A 772 -11.15 2.11 -4.32
N VAL A 773 -11.72 2.58 -5.43
CA VAL A 773 -12.21 1.73 -6.53
C VAL A 773 -11.15 0.75 -7.01
N ARG A 774 -9.94 1.25 -7.31
CA ARG A 774 -8.85 0.39 -7.76
C ARG A 774 -8.45 -0.66 -6.71
N ARG A 775 -8.36 -0.31 -5.42
CA ARG A 775 -7.93 -1.28 -4.40
C ARG A 775 -8.97 -2.37 -4.13
N HIS A 776 -10.24 -1.97 -4.06
CA HIS A 776 -11.33 -2.84 -3.64
C HIS A 776 -12.12 -3.46 -4.81
N GLN A 777 -11.89 -2.98 -6.03
CA GLN A 777 -12.49 -3.49 -7.28
C GLN A 777 -14.03 -3.47 -7.28
N ILE A 778 -14.59 -2.39 -6.73
CA ILE A 778 -16.01 -2.00 -6.76
C ILE A 778 -16.19 -0.80 -7.69
N GLY A 779 -17.19 -0.78 -8.57
CA GLY A 779 -17.49 0.37 -9.43
C GLY A 779 -18.21 1.48 -8.66
N LEU A 780 -17.90 2.75 -8.96
CA LEU A 780 -18.60 3.90 -8.39
C LEU A 780 -19.12 4.83 -9.49
N VAL A 781 -20.34 5.35 -9.30
CA VAL A 781 -20.89 6.47 -10.09
C VAL A 781 -21.36 7.55 -9.12
N PHE A 782 -20.83 8.77 -9.24
CA PHE A 782 -21.12 9.85 -8.31
C PHE A 782 -20.98 11.24 -8.95
N GLY A 783 -21.71 12.23 -8.44
CA GLY A 783 -21.50 13.62 -8.79
C GLY A 783 -20.42 14.27 -7.92
N LEU A 784 -19.53 15.02 -8.56
CA LEU A 784 -18.60 15.92 -7.87
C LEU A 784 -19.30 17.23 -7.54
N GLU A 785 -18.94 17.83 -6.40
CA GLU A 785 -19.16 19.25 -6.16
C GLU A 785 -18.59 20.06 -7.34
N HIS A 786 -19.20 21.22 -7.62
CA HIS A 786 -18.77 22.07 -8.73
C HIS A 786 -17.26 22.35 -8.66
N TRP A 787 -16.56 21.95 -9.71
CA TRP A 787 -15.14 22.28 -9.88
C TRP A 787 -15.04 23.65 -10.54
N VAL A 788 -14.60 24.65 -9.78
CA VAL A 788 -14.46 26.03 -10.28
C VAL A 788 -13.05 26.25 -10.84
N VAL A 789 -12.97 26.61 -12.12
CA VAL A 789 -11.73 26.95 -12.84
C VAL A 789 -12.01 28.19 -13.71
N ASN A 790 -11.16 29.22 -13.64
CA ASN A 790 -11.28 30.45 -14.44
C ASN A 790 -12.69 31.08 -14.43
N ASP A 791 -13.32 31.15 -13.25
CA ASP A 791 -14.70 31.64 -13.03
C ASP A 791 -15.80 30.83 -13.73
N THR A 792 -15.48 29.63 -14.20
CA THR A 792 -16.43 28.64 -14.73
C THR A 792 -16.59 27.50 -13.73
N ALA A 793 -17.85 27.19 -13.38
CA ALA A 793 -18.22 26.12 -12.46
C ALA A 793 -18.68 24.87 -13.22
N TYR A 794 -17.88 23.80 -13.17
CA TYR A 794 -18.18 22.53 -13.81
C TYR A 794 -18.88 21.56 -12.86
N ASN A 795 -20.13 21.24 -13.14
CA ASN A 795 -20.86 20.12 -12.55
C ASN A 795 -20.50 18.83 -13.31
N LEU A 796 -19.71 17.97 -12.67
CA LEU A 796 -19.16 16.75 -13.27
C LEU A 796 -19.80 15.51 -12.66
N ILE A 797 -20.17 14.57 -13.52
CA ILE A 797 -20.44 13.18 -13.12
C ILE A 797 -19.21 12.33 -13.42
N ILE A 798 -18.84 11.48 -12.45
CA ILE A 798 -17.67 10.60 -12.51
C ILE A 798 -18.14 9.15 -12.49
N GLU A 799 -17.58 8.34 -13.39
CA GLU A 799 -17.66 6.88 -13.30
C GLU A 799 -16.24 6.35 -13.09
N ALA A 800 -16.01 5.72 -11.94
CA ALA A 800 -14.76 5.05 -11.63
C ALA A 800 -14.99 3.55 -11.71
N LEU A 801 -14.43 2.91 -12.75
CA LEU A 801 -14.73 1.53 -13.10
C LEU A 801 -13.45 0.68 -13.00
N PRO A 802 -13.40 -0.29 -12.08
CA PRO A 802 -12.22 -1.11 -11.89
C PRO A 802 -12.10 -2.16 -12.99
N PHE A 803 -10.86 -2.43 -13.39
CA PHE A 803 -10.51 -3.52 -14.31
C PHE A 803 -9.19 -4.20 -13.93
N LYS A 804 -8.90 -5.37 -14.49
CA LYS A 804 -7.58 -6.00 -14.35
C LYS A 804 -6.83 -5.97 -15.68
N VAL A 805 -5.59 -5.51 -15.63
CA VAL A 805 -4.67 -5.62 -16.76
C VAL A 805 -4.03 -7.00 -16.75
N SER A 806 -4.06 -7.69 -17.89
CA SER A 806 -3.54 -9.06 -18.06
C SER A 806 -4.10 -10.07 -17.05
N GLY A 807 -5.31 -9.84 -16.52
CA GLY A 807 -5.97 -10.71 -15.54
C GLY A 807 -5.45 -10.61 -14.09
N GLU A 808 -4.31 -9.94 -13.86
CA GLU A 808 -3.62 -9.93 -12.56
C GLU A 808 -3.61 -8.54 -11.90
N TYR A 809 -3.29 -7.48 -12.64
CA TYR A 809 -3.00 -6.17 -12.07
C TYR A 809 -4.26 -5.31 -11.91
N LYS A 810 -4.62 -4.97 -10.67
CA LYS A 810 -5.75 -4.08 -10.36
C LYS A 810 -5.53 -2.67 -10.92
N SER A 811 -6.44 -2.23 -11.78
CA SER A 811 -6.50 -0.90 -12.38
C SER A 811 -7.89 -0.29 -12.25
N CYS A 812 -8.03 0.97 -12.67
CA CYS A 812 -9.30 1.70 -12.72
C CYS A 812 -9.27 2.64 -13.94
N VAL A 813 -10.41 2.72 -14.63
CA VAL A 813 -10.67 3.78 -15.62
C VAL A 813 -11.62 4.80 -15.00
N VAL A 814 -11.36 6.07 -15.26
CA VAL A 814 -12.18 7.21 -14.85
C VAL A 814 -12.81 7.83 -16.07
N THR A 815 -14.13 7.97 -16.09
CA THR A 815 -14.83 8.87 -17.00
C THR A 815 -15.23 10.12 -16.25
N ALA A 816 -15.18 11.26 -16.92
CA ALA A 816 -15.69 12.52 -16.44
C ALA A 816 -16.59 13.11 -17.53
N ARG A 817 -17.77 13.61 -17.14
CA ARG A 817 -18.69 14.27 -18.07
C ARG A 817 -19.27 15.54 -17.46
N ILE A 818 -19.20 16.63 -18.22
CA ILE A 818 -19.86 17.89 -17.87
C ILE A 818 -21.36 17.71 -18.06
N LYS A 819 -22.14 18.14 -17.07
CA LYS A 819 -23.61 18.19 -17.14
C LYS A 819 -24.04 19.01 -18.36
N ASN A 820 -24.89 18.46 -19.21
CA ASN A 820 -25.35 19.13 -20.43
C ASN A 820 -26.38 20.23 -20.13
N HIS A 821 -27.31 19.93 -19.22
CA HIS A 821 -28.44 20.80 -18.88
C HIS A 821 -28.42 21.16 -17.40
N TYR A 822 -27.99 22.36 -17.07
CA TYR A 822 -28.00 22.88 -15.69
C TYR A 822 -29.44 23.28 -15.31
N ALA A 823 -29.85 23.03 -14.07
CA ALA A 823 -31.19 23.36 -13.62
C ALA A 823 -31.37 24.88 -13.47
N PRO A 824 -32.58 25.45 -13.65
CA PRO A 824 -32.78 26.90 -13.52
C PRO A 824 -32.29 27.49 -12.18
N SER A 825 -32.56 26.82 -11.06
CA SER A 825 -32.08 27.25 -9.73
C SER A 825 -30.56 27.14 -9.57
N GLU A 826 -29.93 26.18 -10.25
CA GLU A 826 -28.47 26.04 -10.28
C GLU A 826 -27.83 27.19 -11.06
N LEU A 827 -28.43 27.56 -12.21
CA LEU A 827 -27.99 28.71 -13.01
C LEU A 827 -28.11 30.02 -12.23
N GLU A 828 -29.24 30.23 -11.55
CA GLU A 828 -29.45 31.41 -10.70
C GLU A 828 -28.38 31.49 -9.60
N MET A 829 -28.13 30.39 -8.89
CA MET A 829 -27.08 30.31 -7.86
C MET A 829 -25.71 30.69 -8.42
N LEU A 830 -25.28 30.12 -9.54
CA LEU A 830 -23.99 30.43 -10.17
C LEU A 830 -23.92 31.89 -10.62
N GLN A 831 -24.99 32.42 -11.20
CA GLN A 831 -25.06 33.81 -11.66
C GLN A 831 -24.93 34.80 -10.51
N THR A 832 -25.56 34.55 -9.35
CA THR A 832 -25.44 35.42 -8.16
C THR A 832 -24.01 35.52 -7.64
N LEU A 833 -23.21 34.47 -7.86
CA LEU A 833 -21.79 34.42 -7.51
C LEU A 833 -20.86 34.83 -8.66
N ARG A 834 -21.42 35.31 -9.79
CA ARG A 834 -20.70 35.74 -10.99
C ARG A 834 -19.88 34.63 -11.66
N LEU A 835 -20.36 33.38 -11.54
CA LEU A 835 -19.75 32.22 -12.18
C LEU A 835 -20.49 31.87 -13.47
N LYS A 836 -19.75 31.39 -14.46
CA LYS A 836 -20.30 30.81 -15.69
C LYS A 836 -20.56 29.32 -15.47
N PRO A 837 -21.68 28.76 -15.93
CA PRO A 837 -21.91 27.32 -15.87
C PRO A 837 -21.09 26.60 -16.95
N GLY A 838 -20.42 25.51 -16.58
CA GLY A 838 -19.47 24.81 -17.44
C GLY A 838 -20.03 24.27 -18.75
N HIS A 839 -21.34 24.02 -18.84
CA HIS A 839 -21.96 23.56 -20.10
C HIS A 839 -21.88 24.59 -21.25
N LEU A 840 -21.62 25.87 -20.96
CA LEU A 840 -21.47 26.89 -22.01
C LEU A 840 -20.17 26.70 -22.81
N GLU A 841 -19.13 26.13 -22.21
CA GLU A 841 -17.83 25.89 -22.86
C GLU A 841 -17.89 24.75 -23.88
N ILE A 842 -18.91 23.89 -23.79
CA ILE A 842 -19.09 22.74 -24.68
C ILE A 842 -20.19 22.96 -25.73
N LYS A 843 -20.92 24.07 -25.67
CA LYS A 843 -21.97 24.40 -26.64
C LYS A 843 -21.38 24.69 -28.04
N PRO A 844 -22.10 24.33 -29.13
CA PRO A 844 -23.46 23.78 -29.15
C PRO A 844 -23.55 22.27 -28.91
N ASN A 845 -22.43 21.59 -28.67
CA ASN A 845 -22.38 20.14 -28.55
C ASN A 845 -22.94 19.64 -27.22
N ILE A 846 -23.51 18.44 -27.26
CA ILE A 846 -24.11 17.75 -26.11
C ILE A 846 -23.55 16.33 -26.07
N TYR A 847 -22.99 15.93 -24.94
CA TYR A 847 -22.25 14.68 -24.84
C TYR A 847 -22.98 13.66 -23.99
N TYR A 848 -23.13 12.45 -24.53
CA TYR A 848 -23.62 11.29 -23.79
C TYR A 848 -22.80 10.07 -24.16
N HIS A 849 -22.61 9.17 -23.21
CA HIS A 849 -21.87 7.95 -23.47
C HIS A 849 -22.57 6.73 -22.87
N LYS A 850 -22.39 5.61 -23.55
CA LYS A 850 -22.74 4.28 -23.08
C LYS A 850 -21.48 3.56 -22.63
N VAL A 851 -21.54 2.95 -21.46
CA VAL A 851 -20.46 2.13 -20.91
C VAL A 851 -20.83 0.66 -21.00
N SER A 852 -19.90 -0.17 -21.48
CA SER A 852 -19.93 -1.63 -21.35
C SER A 852 -18.87 -2.06 -20.35
N TRP A 853 -19.28 -2.51 -19.16
CA TRP A 853 -18.38 -2.93 -18.08
C TRP A 853 -18.93 -4.18 -17.39
N ARG A 854 -18.07 -5.19 -17.17
CA ARG A 854 -18.44 -6.50 -16.59
C ARG A 854 -19.63 -7.20 -17.29
N GLY A 855 -19.74 -7.01 -18.61
CA GLY A 855 -20.84 -7.56 -19.40
C GLY A 855 -22.18 -6.84 -19.20
N ILE A 856 -22.16 -5.61 -18.70
CA ILE A 856 -23.35 -4.79 -18.44
C ILE A 856 -23.20 -3.50 -19.23
N SER A 857 -24.26 -3.13 -19.95
CA SER A 857 -24.32 -1.87 -20.70
C SER A 857 -25.16 -0.84 -19.93
N PHE A 858 -24.60 0.34 -19.65
CA PHE A 858 -25.32 1.39 -18.95
C PHE A 858 -25.01 2.79 -19.47
N ALA A 859 -25.90 3.74 -19.18
CA ALA A 859 -25.68 5.17 -19.45
C ALA A 859 -26.00 6.00 -18.20
N THR A 860 -25.25 7.08 -17.99
CA THR A 860 -25.37 7.95 -16.81
C THR A 860 -25.93 9.33 -17.17
N TYR A 861 -26.92 9.76 -16.39
CA TYR A 861 -27.59 11.05 -16.52
C TYR A 861 -27.45 11.84 -15.23
N ASN A 862 -27.24 13.15 -15.37
CA ASN A 862 -27.03 14.05 -14.26
C ASN A 862 -28.27 14.94 -14.07
N CYS A 863 -29.15 14.50 -13.17
CA CYS A 863 -30.33 15.23 -12.70
C CYS A 863 -31.23 15.81 -13.81
N PHE A 864 -31.19 17.12 -14.04
CA PHE A 864 -32.09 17.85 -14.93
C PHE A 864 -32.06 17.37 -16.40
N GLU A 865 -30.99 16.69 -16.80
CA GLU A 865 -30.90 16.02 -18.11
C GLU A 865 -32.02 15.02 -18.38
N LEU A 866 -32.58 14.40 -17.34
CA LEU A 866 -33.69 13.46 -17.48
C LEU A 866 -34.99 14.11 -17.94
N SER A 867 -35.15 15.42 -17.77
CA SER A 867 -36.37 16.14 -18.18
C SER A 867 -36.51 16.22 -19.70
N ASP A 868 -35.39 16.15 -20.43
CA ASP A 868 -35.38 16.13 -21.88
C ASP A 868 -35.63 14.71 -22.41
N ILE A 869 -36.80 14.50 -23.01
CA ILE A 869 -37.18 13.20 -23.56
C ILE A 869 -36.27 12.75 -24.70
N THR A 870 -35.78 13.68 -25.53
CA THR A 870 -34.91 13.39 -26.68
C THR A 870 -33.59 12.80 -26.20
N HIS A 871 -33.04 13.35 -25.11
CA HIS A 871 -31.79 12.88 -24.53
C HIS A 871 -31.96 11.57 -23.76
N ARG A 872 -33.09 11.44 -23.05
CA ARG A 872 -33.39 10.25 -22.25
C ARG A 872 -33.52 8.98 -23.10
N VAL A 873 -33.95 9.10 -24.36
CA VAL A 873 -34.14 7.95 -25.27
C VAL A 873 -32.92 7.62 -26.14
N LEU A 874 -31.79 8.33 -25.98
CA LEU A 874 -30.63 8.21 -26.87
C LEU A 874 -30.06 6.81 -27.02
N PHE A 875 -30.14 5.99 -25.97
CA PHE A 875 -29.61 4.61 -25.94
C PHE A 875 -30.73 3.58 -25.80
N LYS A 876 -31.91 3.85 -26.36
CA LYS A 876 -33.02 2.90 -26.38
C LYS A 876 -32.59 1.58 -26.99
N SER A 877 -32.92 0.47 -26.34
CA SER A 877 -32.52 -0.91 -26.71
C SER A 877 -31.03 -1.24 -26.50
N GLU A 878 -30.20 -0.24 -26.24
CA GLU A 878 -28.74 -0.38 -26.19
C GLU A 878 -28.17 -0.50 -24.78
N ILE A 879 -28.97 -0.32 -23.73
CA ILE A 879 -28.54 -0.38 -22.32
C ILE A 879 -29.38 -1.36 -21.51
N ASP A 880 -28.77 -1.96 -20.50
CA ASP A 880 -29.44 -2.75 -19.47
C ASP A 880 -29.83 -1.89 -18.27
N LEU A 881 -29.16 -0.76 -18.09
CA LEU A 881 -29.31 0.12 -16.93
C LEU A 881 -29.18 1.60 -17.32
N LEU A 882 -30.16 2.41 -16.93
CA LEU A 882 -30.06 3.87 -16.86
C LEU A 882 -29.76 4.28 -15.42
N ILE A 883 -28.68 5.04 -15.21
CA ILE A 883 -28.27 5.55 -13.90
C ILE A 883 -28.47 7.06 -13.85
N ALA A 884 -29.12 7.54 -12.80
CA ALA A 884 -29.33 8.96 -12.55
C ALA A 884 -28.75 9.37 -11.19
N CYS A 885 -27.80 10.30 -11.22
CA CYS A 885 -27.34 11.02 -10.03
C CYS A 885 -28.15 12.30 -9.92
N VAL A 886 -28.83 12.51 -8.79
CA VAL A 886 -29.84 13.57 -8.65
C VAL A 886 -29.60 14.36 -7.37
N TRP A 887 -29.75 15.67 -7.45
CA TRP A 887 -29.94 16.54 -6.30
C TRP A 887 -31.16 17.43 -6.59
N ASN A 888 -32.35 16.94 -6.26
CA ASN A 888 -33.60 17.63 -6.60
C ASN A 888 -34.71 17.39 -5.56
N ARG A 889 -35.51 18.43 -5.30
CA ARG A 889 -36.65 18.41 -4.37
C ARG A 889 -37.95 17.90 -5.00
N ASP A 890 -38.09 17.98 -6.34
CA ASP A 890 -39.29 17.61 -7.08
C ASP A 890 -39.41 16.09 -7.31
N THR A 891 -39.41 15.33 -6.21
CA THR A 891 -39.31 13.87 -6.23
C THR A 891 -40.42 13.17 -7.01
N ASN A 892 -41.65 13.70 -7.00
CA ASN A 892 -42.77 13.14 -7.77
C ASN A 892 -42.57 13.29 -9.28
N TYR A 893 -42.11 14.47 -9.74
CA TYR A 893 -41.85 14.73 -11.15
C TYR A 893 -40.79 13.76 -11.70
N TYR A 894 -39.66 13.64 -10.98
CA TYR A 894 -38.61 12.70 -11.33
C TYR A 894 -39.08 11.24 -11.26
N HIS A 895 -39.88 10.88 -10.26
CA HIS A 895 -40.44 9.54 -10.17
C HIS A 895 -41.26 9.19 -11.43
N HIS A 896 -42.15 10.08 -11.88
CA HIS A 896 -42.92 9.86 -13.11
C HIS A 896 -42.04 9.77 -14.36
N ILE A 897 -40.97 10.58 -14.44
CA ILE A 897 -39.98 10.45 -15.53
C ILE A 897 -39.36 9.05 -15.55
N LEU A 898 -38.92 8.53 -14.40
CA LEU A 898 -38.29 7.21 -14.32
C LEU A 898 -39.29 6.07 -14.57
N GLU A 899 -40.53 6.21 -14.11
CA GLU A 899 -41.60 5.26 -14.41
C GLU A 899 -41.93 5.16 -15.90
N SER A 900 -41.77 6.27 -16.64
CA SER A 900 -41.84 6.27 -18.11
C SER A 900 -40.57 5.66 -18.69
N ALA A 901 -39.39 6.13 -18.27
CA ALA A 901 -38.10 5.73 -18.81
C ALA A 901 -37.86 4.21 -18.72
N VAL A 902 -38.21 3.59 -17.59
CA VAL A 902 -38.09 2.14 -17.39
C VAL A 902 -38.90 1.34 -18.42
N ARG A 903 -39.99 1.91 -18.96
CA ARG A 903 -40.80 1.32 -20.03
C ARG A 903 -40.27 1.65 -21.41
N ASP A 904 -39.98 2.91 -21.66
CA ASP A 904 -39.60 3.43 -22.98
C ASP A 904 -38.26 2.86 -23.44
N LEU A 905 -37.33 2.70 -22.50
CA LEU A 905 -36.01 2.11 -22.71
C LEU A 905 -36.00 0.60 -22.47
N HIS A 906 -37.02 0.07 -21.79
CA HIS A 906 -37.12 -1.31 -21.35
C HIS A 906 -35.84 -1.82 -20.66
N CYS A 907 -35.33 -1.07 -19.68
CA CYS A 907 -34.11 -1.37 -18.93
C CYS A 907 -34.32 -1.16 -17.43
N TYR A 908 -33.37 -1.60 -16.59
CA TYR A 908 -33.37 -1.16 -15.19
C TYR A 908 -33.14 0.35 -15.13
N THR A 909 -33.80 1.05 -14.21
CA THR A 909 -33.66 2.49 -14.06
C THR A 909 -33.38 2.81 -12.60
N VAL A 910 -32.28 3.50 -12.35
CA VAL A 910 -31.77 3.78 -11.01
C VAL A 910 -31.65 5.27 -10.78
N GLN A 911 -32.11 5.74 -9.63
CA GLN A 911 -31.91 7.09 -9.16
C GLN A 911 -31.30 7.09 -7.77
N ALA A 912 -30.18 7.80 -7.61
CA ALA A 912 -29.63 8.18 -6.31
C ALA A 912 -29.86 9.68 -6.11
N ASN A 913 -30.75 10.03 -5.18
CA ASN A 913 -31.00 11.39 -4.75
C ASN A 913 -30.47 11.63 -3.32
N THR A 914 -30.27 12.89 -2.95
CA THR A 914 -29.96 13.26 -1.56
C THR A 914 -31.00 12.70 -0.60
N SER A 915 -30.56 12.15 0.55
CA SER A 915 -31.45 11.60 1.56
C SER A 915 -32.33 12.67 2.23
N HIS A 916 -32.00 13.96 2.04
CA HIS A 916 -32.82 15.06 2.52
C HIS A 916 -34.19 15.10 1.85
N TYR A 917 -34.22 14.91 0.52
CA TYR A 917 -35.44 14.93 -0.28
C TYR A 917 -36.00 13.52 -0.51
N GLY A 918 -35.13 12.50 -0.53
CA GLY A 918 -35.50 11.12 -0.84
C GLY A 918 -35.82 10.91 -2.31
N GLY A 919 -36.59 9.87 -2.62
CA GLY A 919 -36.90 9.47 -3.99
C GLY A 919 -35.80 8.65 -4.66
N SER A 920 -34.79 8.21 -3.92
CA SER A 920 -33.81 7.24 -4.43
C SER A 920 -34.50 5.90 -4.69
N CYS A 921 -34.32 5.33 -5.87
CA CYS A 921 -35.04 4.11 -6.24
C CYS A 921 -34.35 3.27 -7.31
N VAL A 922 -34.78 2.01 -7.41
CA VAL A 922 -34.44 1.07 -8.48
C VAL A 922 -35.74 0.53 -9.05
N LEU A 923 -35.96 0.76 -10.34
CA LEU A 923 -37.12 0.29 -11.09
C LEU A 923 -36.70 -0.74 -12.14
N ARG A 924 -37.63 -1.64 -12.48
CA ARG A 924 -37.49 -2.64 -13.56
C ARG A 924 -38.74 -2.70 -14.43
N PRO A 925 -38.66 -3.16 -15.69
CA PRO A 925 -39.80 -3.16 -16.61
C PRO A 925 -40.85 -4.26 -16.33
N MET A 926 -41.27 -4.44 -15.07
CA MET A 926 -42.26 -5.45 -14.62
C MET A 926 -43.58 -4.82 -14.17
N LYS A 927 -44.64 -5.62 -13.96
CA LYS A 927 -45.97 -5.14 -13.49
C LYS A 927 -45.86 -4.26 -12.24
N THR A 928 -46.80 -3.32 -12.05
CA THR A 928 -46.74 -2.24 -11.04
C THR A 928 -46.32 -2.74 -9.66
N ASP A 929 -46.94 -3.82 -9.17
CA ASP A 929 -46.72 -4.39 -7.84
C ASP A 929 -45.28 -4.91 -7.62
N SER A 930 -44.54 -5.09 -8.71
CA SER A 930 -43.19 -5.66 -8.74
C SER A 930 -42.18 -4.74 -9.41
N LYS A 931 -42.60 -3.58 -9.93
CA LYS A 931 -41.77 -2.64 -10.71
C LYS A 931 -40.66 -2.04 -9.86
N THR A 932 -40.98 -1.70 -8.62
CA THR A 932 -40.07 -1.07 -7.68
C THR A 932 -39.31 -2.14 -6.92
N MET A 933 -37.99 -2.20 -7.11
CA MET A 933 -37.11 -3.12 -6.38
C MET A 933 -36.64 -2.50 -5.07
N LEU A 934 -36.46 -1.18 -5.06
CA LEU A 934 -35.98 -0.39 -3.94
C LEU A 934 -36.53 1.03 -4.07
N TYR A 935 -37.00 1.61 -2.97
CA TYR A 935 -37.43 3.01 -2.91
C TYR A 935 -37.18 3.58 -1.51
N VAL A 936 -36.58 4.75 -1.44
CA VAL A 936 -36.15 5.41 -0.20
C VAL A 936 -36.77 6.79 -0.14
N LYS A 937 -37.56 7.07 0.91
CA LYS A 937 -38.20 8.38 1.11
C LYS A 937 -37.28 9.43 1.75
N GLY A 938 -36.11 9.03 2.25
CA GLY A 938 -35.12 9.89 2.89
C GLY A 938 -34.58 9.28 4.19
N GLY A 939 -33.90 10.08 5.00
CA GLY A 939 -33.41 9.70 6.33
C GLY A 939 -32.15 10.44 6.75
N GLU A 940 -31.88 10.46 8.05
CA GLU A 940 -30.70 11.14 8.62
C GLU A 940 -29.44 10.26 8.64
N ASN A 941 -29.62 8.94 8.80
CA ASN A 941 -28.51 8.00 8.86
C ASN A 941 -27.93 7.76 7.46
N SER A 942 -26.61 7.86 7.35
CA SER A 942 -25.86 7.42 6.18
C SER A 942 -25.89 5.89 6.11
N CYS A 943 -26.48 5.33 5.06
CA CYS A 943 -26.48 3.89 4.85
C CYS A 943 -26.44 3.52 3.37
N VAL A 944 -26.10 2.27 3.10
CA VAL A 944 -26.18 1.68 1.77
C VAL A 944 -27.38 0.75 1.72
N LEU A 945 -28.15 0.83 0.64
CA LEU A 945 -29.22 -0.11 0.36
C LEU A 945 -28.87 -0.86 -0.92
N THR A 946 -28.93 -2.19 -0.86
CA THR A 946 -28.53 -3.07 -1.95
C THR A 946 -29.71 -3.78 -2.59
N THR A 947 -29.60 -4.07 -3.88
CA THR A 947 -30.53 -4.94 -4.61
C THR A 947 -29.78 -5.70 -5.70
N ARG A 948 -30.35 -6.80 -6.19
CA ARG A 948 -29.71 -7.67 -7.18
C ARG A 948 -30.45 -7.57 -8.52
N LEU A 949 -29.76 -7.14 -9.56
CA LEU A 949 -30.30 -7.01 -10.91
C LEU A 949 -29.95 -8.26 -11.72
N SER A 950 -30.95 -8.98 -12.23
CA SER A 950 -30.69 -10.06 -13.17
C SER A 950 -30.63 -9.51 -14.59
N ILE A 951 -29.40 -9.35 -15.10
CA ILE A 951 -29.14 -8.82 -16.45
C ILE A 951 -29.49 -9.87 -17.49
N LYS A 952 -29.14 -11.13 -17.21
CA LYS A 952 -29.52 -12.27 -18.03
C LYS A 952 -31.03 -12.39 -18.21
N ALA A 953 -31.82 -12.38 -17.12
CA ALA A 953 -33.27 -12.51 -17.24
C ALA A 953 -33.90 -11.36 -18.04
N LEU A 954 -33.36 -10.13 -17.93
CA LEU A 954 -33.82 -9.00 -18.73
C LEU A 954 -33.53 -9.21 -20.22
N ARG A 955 -32.29 -9.60 -20.57
CA ARG A 955 -31.87 -9.81 -21.97
C ARG A 955 -32.56 -11.03 -22.60
N ASP A 956 -32.66 -12.13 -21.86
CA ASP A 956 -33.38 -13.34 -22.29
C ASP A 956 -34.83 -13.00 -22.65
N PHE A 957 -35.47 -12.10 -21.90
CA PHE A 957 -36.81 -11.61 -22.22
C PHE A 957 -36.81 -10.67 -23.44
N GLN A 958 -35.87 -9.72 -23.51
CA GLN A 958 -35.77 -8.77 -24.63
C GLN A 958 -35.48 -9.45 -25.98
N PHE A 959 -34.88 -10.63 -25.97
CA PHE A 959 -34.63 -11.41 -27.19
C PHE A 959 -35.86 -12.22 -27.65
N LYS A 960 -36.89 -12.40 -26.81
CA LYS A 960 -38.09 -13.16 -27.21
C LYS A 960 -38.88 -12.38 -28.27
N SER A 961 -39.20 -13.06 -29.37
CA SER A 961 -40.07 -12.51 -30.42
C SER A 961 -41.53 -12.37 -29.97
N ILE A 962 -42.00 -13.20 -29.03
CA ILE A 962 -43.38 -13.17 -28.50
C ILE A 962 -43.33 -13.45 -26.98
N PRO A 963 -43.75 -12.51 -26.11
CA PRO A 963 -43.86 -12.74 -24.67
C PRO A 963 -45.03 -13.69 -24.32
N ASN A 964 -44.79 -14.63 -23.41
CA ASN A 964 -45.81 -15.56 -22.92
C ASN A 964 -46.56 -14.99 -21.71
N SER A 965 -47.75 -15.51 -21.41
CA SER A 965 -48.58 -15.09 -20.27
C SER A 965 -47.92 -15.30 -18.89
N SER A 966 -46.91 -16.17 -18.82
CA SER A 966 -46.08 -16.44 -17.63
C SER A 966 -44.90 -15.48 -17.46
N ASP A 967 -44.61 -14.61 -18.44
CA ASP A 967 -43.48 -13.69 -18.36
C ASP A 967 -43.73 -12.57 -17.35
N SER A 968 -42.67 -12.22 -16.61
CA SER A 968 -42.73 -11.28 -15.49
C SER A 968 -42.46 -9.83 -15.92
N PHE A 969 -41.70 -9.65 -17.01
CA PHE A 969 -41.48 -8.37 -17.69
C PHE A 969 -42.65 -8.01 -18.60
N LYS A 970 -42.91 -6.71 -18.81
CA LYS A 970 -43.93 -6.26 -19.77
C LYS A 970 -43.40 -6.28 -21.19
N HIS A 971 -44.31 -6.23 -22.18
CA HIS A 971 -43.96 -6.15 -23.59
C HIS A 971 -42.95 -5.04 -23.91
N LEU A 972 -42.13 -5.30 -24.92
CA LEU A 972 -41.17 -4.35 -25.46
C LEU A 972 -41.89 -3.13 -26.05
N PRO A 973 -41.34 -1.92 -25.87
CA PRO A 973 -41.95 -0.69 -26.40
C PRO A 973 -41.84 -0.66 -27.93
N PRO A 974 -42.71 0.10 -28.63
CA PRO A 974 -42.63 0.26 -30.08
C PRO A 974 -41.25 0.76 -30.52
N GLY A 975 -40.68 0.20 -31.60
CA GLY A 975 -39.36 0.58 -32.10
C GLY A 975 -38.20 0.19 -31.18
N TYR A 976 -38.38 -0.84 -30.34
CA TYR A 976 -37.28 -1.50 -29.64
C TYR A 976 -36.52 -2.40 -30.61
N ASP A 977 -35.19 -2.30 -30.63
CA ASP A 977 -34.32 -3.12 -31.47
C ASP A 977 -33.86 -4.36 -30.69
N CYS A 978 -34.39 -5.53 -31.06
CA CYS A 978 -34.05 -6.79 -30.41
C CYS A 978 -32.63 -7.27 -30.79
N GLU A 979 -32.11 -6.88 -31.95
CA GLU A 979 -30.75 -7.28 -32.37
C GLU A 979 -29.69 -6.55 -31.54
N ALA A 980 -29.97 -5.33 -31.09
CA ALA A 980 -29.12 -4.59 -30.14
C ALA A 980 -28.91 -5.33 -28.79
N VAL A 981 -29.68 -6.38 -28.48
CA VAL A 981 -29.42 -7.28 -27.34
C VAL A 981 -28.13 -8.08 -27.53
N LEU A 982 -27.81 -8.48 -28.78
CA LEU A 982 -26.64 -9.30 -29.11
C LEU A 982 -25.31 -8.54 -29.00
N ASP A 983 -25.36 -7.22 -29.20
CA ASP A 983 -24.20 -6.32 -29.11
C ASP A 983 -23.82 -5.92 -27.68
N ARG A 984 -24.66 -6.27 -26.70
CA ARG A 984 -24.51 -5.98 -25.26
C ARG A 984 -23.96 -7.18 -24.52
#